data_AF-A0A3A0AU01-F1
#
_entry.id   AF-A0A3A0AU01-F1
#
_cell.length_a   1.000
_cell.length_b   1.000
_cell.length_c   1.000
_cell.angle_alpha   90.00
_cell.angle_beta   90.00
_cell.angle_gamma   90.00
#
_symmetry.space_group_name_H-M   'P 1'
#
loop_
_entity.id
_entity.type
_entity.pdbx_description
1 polymer ?
#
loop_
_entity_poly.entity_id
_entity_poly.type
_entity_poly.pdbx_seq_one_letter_code
_entity_poly.pdbx_strand_id
1 'polypeptide(L)'
;MNGPYQFRPLRNTNKFISTILVGLILLAGSLAWRSGDAVAQELPGDPTARPTMTLTGSPQPHITTSGAVGTAATFQLSQPLNTVSAALAQSQTDWQPDLTEDFENGLGPVWQVLDESGDGFERHWGINDYYVDEGAQALWVASGGADALDPVLDYYPPNLDTWLITANPIDLSNVQMADVDFSMFYDTEVLADYAFVGASVDGENFYGQFWTGDSGGFQTFSLDLSEFIGYPQVYIGFYFHSDDNASENEGVWLDDITIWTYVDDGPPQGNESVQNGNFETGELSGWTVPDLSTVIVVPAENPVNGEHVAFFGGIPNADEMFYQALALPDSEIQSATVGLWVNLFGEEIEEDADYFCSGIYDSSLTELLVDLGCLNGVEALIDTFEPANWWQAKLTLSAEQWQAVRGRTVNLAFEMYTDDSLNTTVYIDDVTFEIVTGGLSGDRFEPNDTIAGATTAQLATPLNDLSIHQANDIDYFKVVLAESGSFVANLDAANTGSPLDAIATLVDGAGKTLCENNDDGQTVDPYLMCEVEADTYYVRVASVSGQGGRNYTYAIQFDLATGGNPPPTPPPPPPTPEPPPSTNPKRAWTAILYINGDNNLCNSYLPLLTRMEQELGGRIGPNGFLYVTVLIDLDPRFCNGQGGTTRYLIQPGGNYTDNVNRWNMGELNMGDGQTLVNFANWAMQNYPADNYYLAVDNHGGGVSGISWDDTNDHDNIDNAELHAALKEITRNGTRKLALFAYEACLMAMYENAYDLRNFTDYIFGFSTISWTNNASYPSYLGDARFTANTDARTFGDIMFDVYFEAVTMPYAVSLVESSKMQAVHDAVNLWATALINQVNSSAQSMVAARSATQKIDTNNDDALSDEDRYLDLWHLADRMAAQGLAANEAAVLKQAIEAAAVRKAFRPGIAQLPVDYANTHGLSIFWPRTPAGNYEDYVGNRIYNSTREGQWDEFLQAFFTVLPNGRGRGGLSADLGAIDRRPADSSTQPSINLYLPLVQR
;
A
#
# COMPACT_ATOMS: atom_id res chain seq x y z
N MET A 1 -49.13 -46.47 6.30
CA MET A 1 -48.40 -46.52 5.03
C MET A 1 -48.52 -45.15 4.39
N ASN A 2 -47.37 -44.49 4.25
CA ASN A 2 -47.18 -43.09 3.87
C ASN A 2 -47.43 -42.85 2.36
N GLY A 3 -47.70 -41.57 2.01
CA GLY A 3 -47.94 -41.04 0.66
C GLY A 3 -46.69 -40.99 -0.25
N PRO A 4 -46.50 -40.00 -1.17
CA PRO A 4 -46.98 -38.61 -1.11
C PRO A 4 -47.39 -37.96 -2.46
N TYR A 5 -47.49 -36.62 -2.40
CA TYR A 5 -48.06 -35.58 -3.27
C TYR A 5 -47.32 -35.23 -4.57
N GLN A 6 -48.01 -34.49 -5.47
CA GLN A 6 -47.50 -33.82 -6.67
C GLN A 6 -47.65 -32.28 -6.63
N PHE A 7 -46.71 -31.60 -7.31
CA PHE A 7 -46.67 -30.18 -7.69
C PHE A 7 -47.37 -29.90 -9.04
N ARG A 8 -48.01 -28.72 -9.21
CA ARG A 8 -47.64 -27.65 -10.18
C ARG A 8 -48.72 -26.53 -10.35
N PRO A 9 -48.35 -25.33 -10.86
CA PRO A 9 -49.14 -24.08 -10.83
C PRO A 9 -49.69 -23.62 -12.21
N LEU A 10 -50.45 -22.50 -12.25
CA LEU A 10 -50.29 -21.33 -13.18
C LEU A 10 -51.52 -20.36 -13.23
N ARG A 11 -51.21 -19.05 -13.15
CA ARG A 11 -51.70 -17.85 -13.90
C ARG A 11 -53.11 -17.20 -13.69
N ASN A 12 -53.03 -15.89 -13.37
CA ASN A 12 -53.59 -14.69 -14.04
C ASN A 12 -54.98 -14.07 -13.70
N THR A 13 -54.88 -12.87 -13.09
CA THR A 13 -55.42 -11.52 -13.45
C THR A 13 -56.91 -11.12 -13.32
N ASN A 14 -57.11 -10.11 -12.46
CA ASN A 14 -57.75 -8.78 -12.61
C ASN A 14 -59.25 -8.57 -12.93
N LYS A 15 -59.90 -7.76 -12.07
CA LYS A 15 -60.53 -6.40 -12.30
C LYS A 15 -61.56 -6.14 -11.17
N PHE A 16 -61.98 -4.94 -10.72
CA PHE A 16 -61.59 -3.51 -10.72
C PHE A 16 -62.83 -2.73 -10.17
N ILE A 17 -62.67 -1.43 -9.77
CA ILE A 17 -63.71 -0.34 -9.62
C ILE A 17 -64.41 -0.27 -8.24
N SER A 18 -64.55 0.86 -7.49
CA SER A 18 -64.40 2.33 -7.66
C SER A 18 -64.32 3.01 -6.27
N THR A 19 -63.49 4.04 -5.99
CA THR A 19 -63.56 5.52 -6.22
C THR A 19 -64.34 6.37 -5.19
N ILE A 20 -63.71 7.51 -4.80
CA ILE A 20 -64.19 8.85 -4.31
C ILE A 20 -63.91 9.14 -2.82
N LEU A 21 -62.92 9.96 -2.40
CA LEU A 21 -62.61 11.43 -2.48
C LEU A 21 -63.24 12.33 -1.38
N VAL A 22 -62.35 12.78 -0.47
CA VAL A 22 -62.10 14.16 0.05
C VAL A 22 -63.16 14.93 0.86
N GLY A 23 -62.82 15.21 2.14
CA GLY A 23 -62.51 16.56 2.64
C GLY A 23 -63.53 17.35 3.49
N LEU A 24 -63.19 17.63 4.75
CA LEU A 24 -63.64 18.77 5.63
C LEU A 24 -62.63 18.85 6.81
N ILE A 25 -61.88 19.91 7.13
CA ILE A 25 -62.15 21.34 7.48
C ILE A 25 -62.49 21.58 8.99
N LEU A 26 -61.63 22.40 9.64
CA LEU A 26 -61.82 23.42 10.71
C LEU A 26 -61.58 23.17 12.23
N LEU A 27 -60.80 24.14 12.79
CA LEU A 27 -61.05 25.06 13.94
C LEU A 27 -60.40 24.81 15.33
N ALA A 28 -59.57 25.81 15.72
CA ALA A 28 -59.46 26.58 16.99
C ALA A 28 -59.66 25.87 18.34
N GLY A 29 -58.97 26.18 19.45
CA GLY A 29 -58.07 27.25 19.83
C GLY A 29 -58.17 27.47 21.36
N SER A 30 -57.09 28.01 21.95
CA SER A 30 -57.05 28.95 23.10
C SER A 30 -57.19 28.51 24.58
N LEU A 31 -56.29 29.13 25.37
CA LEU A 31 -56.33 29.58 26.79
C LEU A 31 -55.98 28.55 27.90
N ALA A 32 -55.30 28.86 29.01
CA ALA A 32 -54.44 29.96 29.51
C ALA A 32 -54.07 29.65 30.99
N TRP A 33 -53.12 30.42 31.55
CA TRP A 33 -52.65 30.54 32.97
C TRP A 33 -51.52 29.60 33.41
N ARG A 34 -50.25 30.05 33.55
CA ARG A 34 -49.58 30.99 34.50
C ARG A 34 -49.70 30.58 35.98
N SER A 35 -48.57 30.16 36.57
CA SER A 35 -47.76 30.99 37.48
C SER A 35 -46.50 30.24 37.92
N GLY A 36 -45.38 30.98 38.00
CA GLY A 36 -44.03 30.51 38.28
C GLY A 36 -43.86 29.49 39.40
N ASP A 37 -43.03 28.51 39.09
CA ASP A 37 -42.24 27.75 40.04
C ASP A 37 -40.77 27.91 39.68
N ALA A 38 -39.93 27.80 40.71
CA ALA A 38 -38.49 27.94 40.66
C ALA A 38 -37.87 27.11 39.53
N VAL A 39 -36.81 27.66 38.94
CA VAL A 39 -35.91 26.94 38.04
C VAL A 39 -35.34 25.76 38.82
N ALA A 40 -35.94 24.58 38.67
CA ALA A 40 -35.21 23.33 38.81
C ALA A 40 -34.32 23.26 37.56
N GLN A 41 -33.01 23.46 37.75
CA GLN A 41 -32.04 23.00 36.77
C GLN A 41 -32.21 21.48 36.69
N GLU A 42 -32.50 20.98 35.49
CA GLU A 42 -32.33 19.56 35.19
C GLU A 42 -30.83 19.24 35.40
N LEU A 43 -30.53 18.27 36.26
CA LEU A 43 -29.21 17.63 36.31
C LEU A 43 -29.09 16.66 35.12
N PRO A 44 -27.89 16.45 34.56
CA PRO A 44 -27.68 15.62 33.39
C PRO A 44 -27.77 14.13 33.78
N GLY A 45 -28.96 13.53 33.73
CA GLY A 45 -29.19 12.24 34.38
C GLY A 45 -30.29 11.37 33.77
N ASP A 46 -30.42 11.36 32.44
CA ASP A 46 -31.18 10.29 31.77
C ASP A 46 -30.19 9.25 31.24
N PRO A 47 -30.04 8.08 31.91
CA PRO A 47 -29.11 7.03 31.47
C PRO A 47 -29.44 6.51 30.06
N THR A 48 -30.71 6.58 29.65
CA THR A 48 -31.18 6.09 28.34
C THR A 48 -30.65 6.91 27.16
N ALA A 49 -30.15 8.11 27.43
CA ALA A 49 -29.60 9.02 26.44
C ALA A 49 -28.07 8.92 26.29
N ARG A 50 -27.41 8.13 27.14
CA ARG A 50 -25.95 7.93 27.13
C ARG A 50 -25.55 6.88 26.09
N PRO A 51 -24.35 6.95 25.50
CA PRO A 51 -23.87 5.95 24.54
C PRO A 51 -23.73 4.58 25.20
N THR A 52 -23.88 3.49 24.44
CA THR A 52 -23.68 2.14 24.97
C THR A 52 -22.20 1.86 25.18
N MET A 53 -21.84 1.31 26.34
CA MET A 53 -20.48 0.88 26.64
C MET A 53 -20.18 -0.42 25.87
N THR A 54 -19.10 -0.46 25.08
CA THR A 54 -18.75 -1.66 24.30
C THR A 54 -17.95 -2.63 25.17
N LEU A 55 -18.48 -3.84 25.38
CA LEU A 55 -17.75 -4.93 26.01
C LEU A 55 -17.00 -5.75 24.96
N THR A 56 -15.71 -5.98 25.19
CA THR A 56 -14.91 -6.93 24.43
C THR A 56 -14.74 -8.20 25.25
N GLY A 57 -15.04 -9.37 24.66
CA GLY A 57 -14.54 -10.64 25.18
C GLY A 57 -13.01 -10.67 25.11
N SER A 58 -12.34 -11.59 25.84
CA SER A 58 -10.87 -11.70 25.87
C SER A 58 -10.24 -11.40 24.51
N PRO A 59 -9.51 -10.28 24.35
CA PRO A 59 -8.99 -9.88 23.06
C PRO A 59 -8.08 -10.99 22.51
N GLN A 60 -8.35 -11.41 21.27
CA GLN A 60 -7.46 -12.26 20.50
C GLN A 60 -6.61 -11.31 19.66
N PRO A 61 -5.29 -11.22 19.87
CA PRO A 61 -4.44 -10.39 19.05
C PRO A 61 -4.46 -10.85 17.58
N HIS A 62 -4.69 -9.95 16.65
CA HIS A 62 -4.61 -10.17 15.21
C HIS A 62 -3.24 -9.74 14.71
N ILE A 63 -2.32 -10.70 14.55
CA ILE A 63 -1.02 -10.43 13.92
C ILE A 63 -1.12 -10.56 12.40
N THR A 64 -0.52 -9.62 11.66
CA THR A 64 -0.31 -9.71 10.22
C THR A 64 1.13 -10.10 9.91
N THR A 65 1.32 -11.12 9.08
CA THR A 65 2.63 -11.42 8.47
C THR A 65 2.50 -11.31 6.95
N SER A 66 3.57 -10.86 6.28
CA SER A 66 3.59 -10.84 4.81
C SER A 66 3.58 -12.27 4.26
N GLY A 67 2.74 -12.56 3.25
CA GLY A 67 2.82 -13.82 2.50
C GLY A 67 2.22 -15.09 3.15
N ALA A 68 1.51 -14.99 4.28
CA ALA A 68 0.81 -16.14 4.87
C ALA A 68 -0.40 -16.60 4.03
N VAL A 69 -0.70 -17.91 4.08
CA VAL A 69 -1.76 -18.53 3.27
C VAL A 69 -3.09 -18.63 4.04
N GLY A 70 -3.07 -18.52 5.38
CA GLY A 70 -4.23 -18.73 6.26
C GLY A 70 -4.61 -17.53 7.14
N THR A 71 -5.81 -17.59 7.75
CA THR A 71 -6.28 -16.60 8.74
C THR A 71 -5.55 -16.75 10.08
N ALA A 72 -5.58 -15.71 10.92
CA ALA A 72 -5.06 -15.75 12.30
C ALA A 72 -5.51 -17.02 13.05
N ALA A 73 -4.54 -17.75 13.60
CA ALA A 73 -4.72 -19.00 14.29
C ALA A 73 -4.12 -18.92 15.71
N THR A 74 -4.73 -19.66 16.63
CA THR A 74 -4.21 -19.85 17.98
C THR A 74 -3.70 -21.26 18.13
N PHE A 75 -2.43 -21.39 18.50
CA PHE A 75 -1.83 -22.67 18.86
C PHE A 75 -1.43 -22.64 20.33
N GLN A 76 -1.78 -23.71 21.03
CA GLN A 76 -1.51 -23.84 22.45
C GLN A 76 -0.32 -24.76 22.66
N LEU A 77 0.64 -24.32 23.47
CA LEU A 77 1.76 -25.12 23.91
C LEU A 77 1.31 -26.16 24.92
N SER A 78 1.62 -27.44 24.72
CA SER A 78 1.16 -28.50 25.62
C SER A 78 2.07 -28.70 26.84
N GLN A 79 3.30 -28.19 26.79
CA GLN A 79 4.27 -28.23 27.89
C GLN A 79 4.60 -26.82 28.42
N PRO A 80 4.71 -26.62 29.74
CA PRO A 80 5.07 -25.31 30.29
C PRO A 80 6.52 -24.92 29.94
N LEU A 81 6.74 -23.65 29.62
CA LEU A 81 8.08 -23.10 29.34
C LEU A 81 8.99 -23.15 30.59
N ASN A 82 10.27 -23.45 30.37
CA ASN A 82 11.27 -23.45 31.44
C ASN A 82 11.95 -22.08 31.49
N THR A 83 11.30 -21.10 32.14
CA THR A 83 11.83 -19.73 32.22
C THR A 83 13.23 -19.69 32.85
N VAL A 84 14.20 -19.08 32.16
CA VAL A 84 15.50 -18.76 32.75
C VAL A 84 15.38 -17.36 33.37
N SER A 85 16.01 -17.10 34.51
CA SER A 85 15.68 -15.93 35.36
C SER A 85 16.23 -14.58 34.87
N ALA A 86 16.22 -14.29 33.56
CA ALA A 86 16.60 -12.99 33.01
C ALA A 86 15.79 -12.65 31.76
N ALA A 87 15.02 -11.56 31.79
CA ALA A 87 14.41 -10.96 30.59
C ALA A 87 15.51 -10.57 29.57
N LEU A 88 15.17 -10.63 28.28
CA LEU A 88 16.05 -10.09 27.23
C LEU A 88 16.31 -8.60 27.51
N ALA A 89 17.56 -8.18 27.37
CA ALA A 89 17.94 -6.80 27.67
C ALA A 89 17.47 -5.89 26.52
N GLN A 90 16.48 -5.04 26.78
CA GLN A 90 16.03 -4.01 25.84
C GLN A 90 17.15 -3.00 25.54
N SER A 91 17.27 -2.63 24.28
CA SER A 91 17.97 -1.43 23.84
C SER A 91 17.35 -0.19 24.50
N GLN A 92 18.22 0.70 24.97
CA GLN A 92 17.82 2.05 25.37
C GLN A 92 18.19 2.95 24.21
N THR A 93 17.18 3.60 23.62
CA THR A 93 17.26 4.68 22.63
C THR A 93 17.47 4.21 21.19
N ASP A 94 16.55 4.59 20.27
CA ASP A 94 16.59 4.37 18.80
C ASP A 94 16.25 2.95 18.29
N TRP A 95 15.95 2.80 16.99
CA TRP A 95 15.70 1.49 16.35
C TRP A 95 16.98 0.67 16.36
N GLN A 96 17.11 -0.22 17.33
CA GLN A 96 18.23 -1.15 17.43
C GLN A 96 17.68 -2.57 17.64
N PRO A 97 18.37 -3.59 17.10
CA PRO A 97 17.92 -4.96 17.29
C PRO A 97 18.18 -5.37 18.75
N ASP A 98 17.12 -5.79 19.43
CA ASP A 98 17.16 -6.35 20.79
C ASP A 98 17.65 -7.80 20.78
N LEU A 99 17.44 -8.49 19.66
CA LEU A 99 17.97 -9.81 19.37
C LEU A 99 18.29 -9.89 17.88
N THR A 100 19.48 -10.37 17.54
CA THR A 100 19.81 -10.85 16.19
C THR A 100 20.39 -12.24 16.35
N GLU A 101 19.87 -13.20 15.59
CA GLU A 101 20.31 -14.58 15.56
C GLU A 101 20.47 -15.02 14.10
N ASP A 102 21.73 -15.22 13.73
CA ASP A 102 22.19 -15.72 12.42
C ASP A 102 22.60 -17.20 12.50
N PHE A 103 22.44 -17.86 13.65
CA PHE A 103 22.75 -19.27 13.89
C PHE A 103 24.20 -19.74 13.66
N GLU A 104 25.09 -18.86 13.22
CA GLU A 104 26.52 -19.12 12.93
C GLU A 104 27.34 -19.56 14.16
N ASN A 105 26.82 -19.29 15.35
CA ASN A 105 27.42 -19.68 16.62
C ASN A 105 26.69 -20.86 17.29
N GLY A 106 25.81 -21.52 16.55
CA GLY A 106 24.90 -22.55 17.02
C GLY A 106 23.73 -22.00 17.84
N LEU A 107 22.78 -22.88 18.17
CA LEU A 107 21.54 -22.47 18.84
C LEU A 107 21.82 -21.98 20.28
N GLY A 108 21.71 -20.67 20.48
CA GLY A 108 22.02 -20.00 21.75
C GLY A 108 21.00 -20.27 22.87
N PRO A 109 21.32 -19.90 24.13
CA PRO A 109 20.43 -20.10 25.28
C PRO A 109 19.21 -19.16 25.28
N VAL A 110 19.08 -18.29 24.28
CA VAL A 110 17.91 -17.42 24.06
C VAL A 110 16.73 -18.22 23.54
N TRP A 111 16.98 -19.38 22.94
CA TRP A 111 15.97 -20.24 22.36
C TRP A 111 15.72 -21.49 23.22
N GLN A 112 14.45 -21.84 23.35
CA GLN A 112 13.98 -23.12 23.87
C GLN A 112 13.38 -23.91 22.70
N VAL A 113 13.84 -25.14 22.52
CA VAL A 113 13.28 -26.08 21.55
C VAL A 113 12.45 -27.13 22.27
N LEU A 114 11.30 -27.48 21.70
CA LEU A 114 10.40 -28.49 22.23
C LEU A 114 10.01 -29.47 21.13
N ASP A 115 9.91 -30.74 21.53
CA ASP A 115 9.35 -31.82 20.73
C ASP A 115 8.07 -32.31 21.40
N GLU A 116 6.94 -32.07 20.74
CA GLU A 116 5.60 -32.46 21.16
C GLU A 116 5.01 -33.58 20.26
N SER A 117 5.81 -34.13 19.34
CA SER A 117 5.41 -35.11 18.31
C SER A 117 4.75 -36.36 18.87
N GLY A 118 5.12 -36.77 20.10
CA GLY A 118 4.52 -37.91 20.80
C GLY A 118 4.71 -39.27 20.09
N ASP A 119 5.63 -39.34 19.13
CA ASP A 119 5.83 -40.46 18.21
C ASP A 119 6.90 -41.48 18.69
N GLY A 120 7.60 -41.15 19.78
CA GLY A 120 8.62 -41.98 20.41
C GLY A 120 10.06 -41.72 19.94
N PHE A 121 10.27 -40.71 19.10
CA PHE A 121 11.58 -40.18 18.73
C PHE A 121 11.77 -38.80 19.38
N GLU A 122 13.04 -38.38 19.56
CA GLU A 122 13.37 -37.01 19.98
C GLU A 122 13.93 -36.24 18.78
N ARG A 123 13.05 -35.48 18.09
CA ARG A 123 13.36 -34.72 16.87
C ARG A 123 12.73 -33.34 16.94
N HIS A 124 13.54 -32.31 16.73
CA HIS A 124 13.08 -30.92 16.79
C HIS A 124 14.00 -30.01 15.96
N TRP A 125 13.71 -28.71 15.95
CA TRP A 125 14.57 -27.68 15.35
C TRP A 125 16.04 -27.83 15.77
N GLY A 126 16.95 -27.81 14.79
CA GLY A 126 18.39 -27.93 15.02
C GLY A 126 19.24 -27.28 13.93
N ILE A 127 20.51 -27.05 14.24
CA ILE A 127 21.45 -26.37 13.34
C ILE A 127 21.90 -27.31 12.21
N ASN A 128 21.92 -26.83 10.97
CA ASN A 128 22.36 -27.57 9.80
C ASN A 128 23.00 -26.64 8.74
N ASP A 129 23.76 -27.20 7.78
CA ASP A 129 24.52 -26.46 6.76
C ASP A 129 24.10 -26.79 5.32
N TYR A 130 22.95 -27.46 5.12
CA TYR A 130 22.49 -27.89 3.80
C TYR A 130 21.82 -26.77 2.99
N TYR A 131 20.83 -26.08 3.58
CA TYR A 131 20.24 -24.86 3.05
C TYR A 131 20.46 -23.73 4.05
N VAL A 132 20.99 -22.61 3.57
CA VAL A 132 21.37 -21.44 4.35
C VAL A 132 21.03 -20.21 3.52
N ASP A 133 20.49 -19.15 4.13
CA ASP A 133 20.19 -17.89 3.44
C ASP A 133 21.47 -17.05 3.36
N GLU A 134 21.98 -16.64 4.53
CA GLU A 134 23.28 -15.99 4.69
C GLU A 134 24.20 -16.77 5.64
N GLY A 135 25.50 -16.76 5.39
CA GLY A 135 26.47 -17.44 6.26
C GLY A 135 26.69 -18.92 5.92
N ALA A 136 26.78 -19.77 6.93
CA ALA A 136 27.14 -21.18 6.84
C ALA A 136 26.19 -22.14 7.58
N GLN A 137 25.27 -21.64 8.40
CA GLN A 137 24.39 -22.46 9.23
C GLN A 137 22.97 -21.85 9.29
N ALA A 138 21.95 -22.70 9.20
CA ALA A 138 20.55 -22.33 9.44
C ALA A 138 19.88 -23.36 10.36
N LEU A 139 18.65 -23.09 10.78
CA LEU A 139 17.83 -24.04 11.53
C LEU A 139 16.94 -24.87 10.60
N TRP A 140 16.89 -26.19 10.82
CA TRP A 140 15.95 -27.10 10.16
C TRP A 140 15.10 -27.85 11.18
N VAL A 141 13.84 -28.11 10.84
CA VAL A 141 12.80 -28.65 11.75
C VAL A 141 13.11 -30.02 12.38
N ALA A 142 14.01 -30.82 11.81
CA ALA A 142 14.25 -32.20 12.26
C ALA A 142 15.74 -32.56 12.49
N SER A 143 16.65 -31.59 12.50
CA SER A 143 18.10 -31.80 12.71
C SER A 143 18.54 -31.72 14.17
N GLY A 144 17.63 -31.47 15.11
CA GLY A 144 17.88 -31.44 16.55
C GLY A 144 17.33 -32.68 17.28
N GLY A 145 17.89 -32.98 18.45
CA GLY A 145 17.44 -34.08 19.32
C GLY A 145 18.31 -35.34 19.23
N ALA A 146 18.04 -36.35 20.08
CA ALA A 146 18.80 -37.61 20.08
C ALA A 146 18.59 -38.45 18.80
N ASP A 147 17.48 -38.23 18.10
CA ASP A 147 17.11 -38.93 16.86
C ASP A 147 17.12 -37.99 15.63
N ALA A 148 17.93 -36.93 15.68
CA ALA A 148 18.12 -35.96 14.60
C ALA A 148 18.39 -36.62 13.23
N LEU A 149 17.83 -36.01 12.18
CA LEU A 149 17.94 -36.45 10.79
C LEU A 149 18.93 -35.59 9.99
N ASP A 150 19.40 -36.13 8.86
CA ASP A 150 20.31 -35.45 7.94
C ASP A 150 19.53 -35.05 6.66
N PRO A 151 19.30 -33.75 6.41
CA PRO A 151 18.50 -33.30 5.27
C PRO A 151 19.13 -33.63 3.90
N VAL A 152 20.41 -34.02 3.85
CA VAL A 152 21.04 -34.56 2.63
C VAL A 152 20.47 -35.92 2.25
N LEU A 153 19.99 -36.68 3.23
CA LEU A 153 19.57 -38.08 3.08
C LEU A 153 18.08 -38.29 3.34
N ASP A 154 17.47 -37.41 4.13
CA ASP A 154 16.13 -37.57 4.68
C ASP A 154 15.28 -36.30 4.44
N TYR A 155 14.00 -36.49 4.16
CA TYR A 155 12.98 -35.43 4.24
C TYR A 155 12.48 -35.30 5.69
N TYR A 156 11.69 -34.26 6.00
CA TYR A 156 11.06 -34.19 7.33
C TYR A 156 10.12 -35.39 7.54
N PRO A 157 10.07 -35.96 8.75
CA PRO A 157 9.26 -37.13 9.03
C PRO A 157 7.78 -36.74 9.30
N PRO A 158 6.83 -37.67 9.08
CA PRO A 158 5.43 -37.45 9.50
C PRO A 158 5.30 -37.47 11.03
N ASN A 159 4.23 -36.87 11.53
CA ASN A 159 3.87 -36.69 12.94
C ASN A 159 4.82 -35.79 13.73
N LEU A 160 5.65 -34.99 13.07
CA LEU A 160 6.49 -33.99 13.71
C LEU A 160 5.62 -32.84 14.24
N ASP A 161 5.81 -32.47 15.50
CA ASP A 161 5.14 -31.38 16.20
C ASP A 161 6.18 -30.68 17.07
N THR A 162 6.79 -29.61 16.56
CA THR A 162 8.00 -29.03 17.17
C THR A 162 8.00 -27.50 17.21
N TRP A 163 8.50 -26.97 18.32
CA TRP A 163 8.54 -25.55 18.61
C TRP A 163 9.97 -25.04 18.80
N LEU A 164 10.18 -23.81 18.36
CA LEU A 164 11.30 -22.95 18.70
C LEU A 164 10.72 -21.66 19.33
N ILE A 165 10.99 -21.42 20.61
CA ILE A 165 10.38 -20.32 21.38
C ILE A 165 11.48 -19.54 22.08
N THR A 166 11.31 -18.22 22.23
CA THR A 166 12.18 -17.42 23.10
C THR A 166 12.12 -17.95 24.54
N ALA A 167 13.25 -18.38 25.10
CA ALA A 167 13.34 -18.98 26.44
C ALA A 167 12.98 -18.00 27.57
N ASN A 168 13.08 -16.69 27.31
CA ASN A 168 12.69 -15.62 28.21
C ASN A 168 11.75 -14.66 27.48
N PRO A 169 10.73 -14.11 28.16
CA PRO A 169 9.86 -13.13 27.54
C PRO A 169 10.59 -11.81 27.31
N ILE A 170 10.15 -11.11 26.28
CA ILE A 170 10.49 -9.73 25.96
C ILE A 170 9.53 -8.85 26.75
N ASP A 171 10.06 -7.87 27.46
CA ASP A 171 9.24 -6.83 28.07
C ASP A 171 8.88 -5.83 26.96
N LEU A 172 7.61 -5.49 26.76
CA LEU A 172 7.18 -4.43 25.83
C LEU A 172 6.45 -3.30 26.57
N SER A 173 6.54 -3.25 27.91
CA SER A 173 5.80 -2.29 28.74
C SER A 173 6.20 -0.83 28.51
N ASN A 174 7.45 -0.58 28.10
CA ASN A 174 7.99 0.76 27.82
C ASN A 174 8.39 0.94 26.35
N VAL A 175 8.03 -0.01 25.49
CA VAL A 175 8.34 -0.02 24.06
C VAL A 175 7.24 0.70 23.30
N GLN A 176 7.60 1.44 22.25
CA GLN A 176 6.66 2.21 21.43
C GLN A 176 6.35 1.51 20.10
N MET A 177 7.29 0.74 19.56
CA MET A 177 7.14 -0.10 18.37
C MET A 177 8.01 -1.34 18.51
N ALA A 178 7.55 -2.48 18.00
CA ALA A 178 8.32 -3.72 17.99
C ALA A 178 7.93 -4.60 16.80
N ASP A 179 8.94 -5.19 16.15
CA ASP A 179 8.78 -6.07 14.98
C ASP A 179 9.73 -7.28 15.11
N VAL A 180 9.37 -8.40 14.47
CA VAL A 180 10.27 -9.56 14.29
C VAL A 180 10.44 -9.83 12.81
N ASP A 181 11.65 -9.61 12.30
CA ASP A 181 12.04 -9.97 10.94
C ASP A 181 12.74 -11.33 10.96
N PHE A 182 12.50 -12.16 9.94
CA PHE A 182 13.12 -13.48 9.82
C PHE A 182 13.13 -13.96 8.37
N SER A 183 14.15 -14.76 8.02
CA SER A 183 14.20 -15.49 6.75
C SER A 183 13.70 -16.91 6.93
N MET A 184 12.79 -17.35 6.05
CA MET A 184 12.22 -18.69 6.08
C MET A 184 12.13 -19.30 4.69
N PHE A 185 12.52 -20.56 4.56
CA PHE A 185 12.23 -21.42 3.42
C PHE A 185 11.27 -22.51 3.89
N TYR A 186 10.18 -22.76 3.16
CA TYR A 186 9.28 -23.86 3.45
C TYR A 186 8.92 -24.62 2.18
N ASP A 187 9.02 -25.95 2.25
CA ASP A 187 8.49 -26.90 1.27
C ASP A 187 7.74 -27.99 2.05
N THR A 188 6.42 -28.00 1.97
CA THR A 188 5.52 -28.76 2.85
C THR A 188 4.30 -29.28 2.07
N GLU A 189 3.62 -30.31 2.57
CA GLU A 189 2.36 -30.74 1.98
C GLU A 189 1.26 -29.68 2.18
N VAL A 190 0.77 -29.14 1.06
CA VAL A 190 -0.20 -28.03 1.03
C VAL A 190 -1.43 -28.31 1.92
N LEU A 191 -1.58 -27.48 2.95
CA LEU A 191 -2.65 -27.47 3.97
C LEU A 191 -2.70 -28.68 4.90
N ALA A 192 -1.84 -29.68 4.71
CA ALA A 192 -1.70 -30.82 5.63
C ALA A 192 -0.60 -30.54 6.66
N ASP A 193 0.52 -30.02 6.18
CA ASP A 193 1.70 -29.68 6.97
C ASP A 193 1.93 -28.18 6.90
N TYR A 194 2.36 -27.56 8.00
CA TYR A 194 2.46 -26.11 8.05
C TYR A 194 3.51 -25.61 9.03
N ALA A 195 4.12 -24.48 8.66
CA ALA A 195 4.92 -23.63 9.53
C ALA A 195 4.02 -22.55 10.14
N PHE A 196 4.17 -22.22 11.41
CA PHE A 196 3.46 -21.14 12.08
C PHE A 196 4.45 -20.23 12.80
N VAL A 197 4.16 -18.93 12.80
CA VAL A 197 4.93 -17.91 13.54
C VAL A 197 3.94 -17.02 14.29
N GLY A 198 4.20 -16.79 15.58
CA GLY A 198 3.30 -16.02 16.44
C GLY A 198 3.91 -15.56 17.76
N ALA A 199 3.10 -14.83 18.54
CA ALA A 199 3.48 -14.26 19.83
C ALA A 199 2.48 -14.62 20.95
N SER A 200 2.94 -14.59 22.20
CA SER A 200 2.14 -14.97 23.39
C SER A 200 2.45 -14.09 24.59
N VAL A 201 1.43 -13.73 25.38
CA VAL A 201 1.61 -12.97 26.65
C VAL A 201 1.63 -13.87 27.90
N ASP A 202 1.18 -15.11 27.78
CA ASP A 202 1.09 -16.09 28.87
C ASP A 202 2.12 -17.23 28.72
N GLY A 203 2.78 -17.34 27.56
CA GLY A 203 3.70 -18.42 27.24
C GLY A 203 3.02 -19.76 26.98
N GLU A 204 1.68 -19.77 26.89
CA GLU A 204 0.85 -20.96 26.65
C GLU A 204 0.07 -20.85 25.34
N ASN A 205 -0.56 -19.72 25.08
CA ASN A 205 -1.38 -19.47 23.89
C ASN A 205 -0.64 -18.54 22.94
N PHE A 206 -0.24 -19.05 21.78
CA PHE A 206 0.43 -18.29 20.73
C PHE A 206 -0.56 -17.90 19.64
N TYR A 207 -0.55 -16.62 19.29
CA TYR A 207 -1.39 -16.01 18.27
C TYR A 207 -0.52 -15.64 17.08
N GLY A 208 -0.91 -16.01 15.87
CA GLY A 208 -0.07 -15.79 14.70
C GLY A 208 -0.67 -16.31 13.39
N GLN A 209 0.19 -16.51 12.40
CA GLN A 209 -0.18 -16.96 11.05
C GLN A 209 0.64 -18.18 10.63
N PHE A 210 0.17 -18.90 9.61
CA PHE A 210 0.81 -20.10 9.12
C PHE A 210 1.00 -20.13 7.59
N TRP A 211 2.00 -20.91 7.17
CA TRP A 211 2.42 -21.12 5.79
C TRP A 211 2.42 -22.62 5.46
N THR A 212 2.15 -22.92 4.20
CA THR A 212 2.15 -24.29 3.67
C THR A 212 2.39 -24.26 2.16
N GLY A 213 2.79 -25.39 1.58
CA GLY A 213 3.24 -25.48 0.20
C GLY A 213 4.73 -25.20 0.07
N ASP A 214 5.12 -24.55 -1.04
CA ASP A 214 6.52 -24.33 -1.42
C ASP A 214 6.75 -22.82 -1.63
N SER A 215 7.70 -22.24 -0.90
CA SER A 215 8.11 -20.84 -1.03
C SER A 215 9.09 -20.59 -2.18
N GLY A 216 9.64 -21.63 -2.81
CA GLY A 216 10.60 -21.54 -3.90
C GLY A 216 12.03 -21.18 -3.47
N GLY A 217 12.33 -21.27 -2.17
CA GLY A 217 13.60 -20.88 -1.53
C GLY A 217 13.37 -19.99 -0.30
N PHE A 218 14.45 -19.47 0.29
CA PHE A 218 14.37 -18.51 1.39
C PHE A 218 13.67 -17.22 0.94
N GLN A 219 12.81 -16.71 1.81
CA GLN A 219 12.11 -15.44 1.68
C GLN A 219 12.17 -14.71 3.02
N THR A 220 12.19 -13.38 3.00
CA THR A 220 12.16 -12.58 4.22
C THR A 220 10.72 -12.23 4.60
N PHE A 221 10.42 -12.36 5.89
CA PHE A 221 9.13 -12.13 6.49
C PHE A 221 9.25 -11.19 7.69
N SER A 222 8.13 -10.53 8.04
CA SER A 222 8.05 -9.68 9.23
C SER A 222 6.76 -9.96 10.00
N LEU A 223 6.85 -9.97 11.33
CA LEU A 223 5.78 -10.16 12.31
C LEU A 223 5.62 -8.88 13.13
N ASP A 224 4.49 -8.20 12.95
CA ASP A 224 4.13 -6.96 13.67
C ASP A 224 3.68 -7.28 15.12
N LEU A 225 4.35 -6.69 16.11
CA LEU A 225 4.02 -6.86 17.54
C LEU A 225 3.26 -5.68 18.15
N SER A 226 2.70 -4.78 17.34
CA SER A 226 2.02 -3.55 17.80
C SER A 226 0.91 -3.83 18.83
N GLU A 227 0.19 -4.94 18.70
CA GLU A 227 -0.88 -5.32 19.64
C GLU A 227 -0.37 -5.86 20.98
N PHE A 228 0.93 -6.19 21.07
CA PHE A 228 1.61 -6.68 22.27
C PHE A 228 2.38 -5.57 23.01
N ILE A 229 2.38 -4.35 22.48
CA ILE A 229 2.94 -3.19 23.16
C ILE A 229 2.20 -2.93 24.48
N GLY A 230 2.95 -2.64 25.55
CA GLY A 230 2.44 -2.46 26.90
C GLY A 230 2.46 -3.73 27.76
N TYR A 231 2.61 -4.91 27.17
CA TYR A 231 2.71 -6.16 27.94
C TYR A 231 4.14 -6.35 28.50
N PRO A 232 4.29 -6.65 29.80
CA PRO A 232 5.61 -6.84 30.41
C PRO A 232 6.25 -8.21 30.09
N GLN A 233 5.50 -9.11 29.44
CA GLN A 233 5.95 -10.45 29.08
C GLN A 233 5.37 -10.84 27.72
N VAL A 234 6.22 -10.97 26.71
CA VAL A 234 5.85 -11.38 25.35
C VAL A 234 6.85 -12.43 24.85
N TYR A 235 6.35 -13.61 24.47
CA TYR A 235 7.14 -14.71 23.90
C TYR A 235 6.94 -14.77 22.39
N ILE A 236 8.00 -15.07 21.64
CA ILE A 236 7.93 -15.30 20.19
C ILE A 236 8.12 -16.80 19.93
N GLY A 237 7.29 -17.37 19.07
CA GLY A 237 7.27 -18.80 18.77
C GLY A 237 7.22 -19.09 17.28
N PHE A 238 8.06 -20.02 16.85
CA PHE A 238 8.05 -20.67 15.54
C PHE A 238 7.66 -22.13 15.74
N TYR A 239 6.68 -22.60 14.97
CA TYR A 239 6.06 -23.90 15.13
C TYR A 239 6.03 -24.63 13.79
N PHE A 240 6.27 -25.94 13.81
CA PHE A 240 6.06 -26.78 12.66
C PHE A 240 5.24 -28.01 13.03
N HIS A 241 4.24 -28.30 12.19
CA HIS A 241 3.38 -29.48 12.32
C HIS A 241 3.36 -30.27 11.01
N SER A 242 3.41 -31.60 11.13
CA SER A 242 3.18 -32.52 10.02
C SER A 242 2.18 -33.62 10.40
N ASP A 243 1.37 -34.04 9.42
CA ASP A 243 0.36 -35.06 9.59
C ASP A 243 0.95 -36.49 9.63
N ASP A 244 0.09 -37.52 9.62
CA ASP A 244 0.53 -38.91 9.72
C ASP A 244 1.06 -39.51 8.40
N ASN A 245 1.15 -38.72 7.32
CA ASN A 245 1.57 -39.14 5.99
C ASN A 245 2.99 -38.67 5.68
N ALA A 246 3.83 -39.61 5.22
CA ALA A 246 5.17 -39.25 4.79
C ALA A 246 5.12 -38.47 3.47
N SER A 247 5.79 -37.32 3.43
CA SER A 247 5.96 -36.49 2.24
C SER A 247 7.38 -36.63 1.65
N GLU A 248 7.58 -36.16 0.42
CA GLU A 248 8.91 -36.03 -0.21
C GLU A 248 9.34 -34.55 -0.25
N ASN A 249 8.90 -33.76 0.74
CA ASN A 249 9.10 -32.32 0.81
C ASN A 249 10.25 -31.98 1.78
N GLU A 250 10.94 -30.86 1.54
CA GLU A 250 12.19 -30.52 2.25
C GLU A 250 11.98 -29.95 3.67
N GLY A 251 10.76 -29.58 4.02
CA GLY A 251 10.38 -29.08 5.35
C GLY A 251 10.62 -27.59 5.48
N VAL A 252 10.85 -27.12 6.71
CA VAL A 252 11.00 -25.69 7.00
C VAL A 252 12.40 -25.40 7.50
N TRP A 253 12.97 -24.32 6.98
CA TRP A 253 14.25 -23.76 7.33
C TRP A 253 14.07 -22.32 7.83
N LEU A 254 14.77 -21.96 8.90
CA LEU A 254 14.79 -20.61 9.47
C LEU A 254 16.21 -20.06 9.53
N ASP A 255 16.35 -18.80 9.18
CA ASP A 255 17.61 -18.05 9.22
C ASP A 255 17.37 -16.57 9.56
N ASP A 256 18.43 -15.85 9.93
CA ASP A 256 18.46 -14.38 10.13
C ASP A 256 17.28 -13.79 10.92
N ILE A 257 17.05 -14.26 12.14
CA ILE A 257 15.98 -13.75 13.01
C ILE A 257 16.44 -12.47 13.71
N THR A 258 15.72 -11.36 13.52
CA THR A 258 15.96 -10.10 14.20
C THR A 258 14.70 -9.58 14.88
N ILE A 259 14.80 -9.27 16.17
CA ILE A 259 13.75 -8.62 16.96
C ILE A 259 14.14 -7.17 17.15
N TRP A 260 13.27 -6.27 16.73
CA TRP A 260 13.45 -4.83 16.84
C TRP A 260 12.54 -4.26 17.90
N THR A 261 13.06 -3.34 18.72
CA THR A 261 12.22 -2.48 19.56
C THR A 261 12.64 -1.02 19.43
N TYR A 262 11.69 -0.12 19.66
CA TYR A 262 11.91 1.31 19.65
C TYR A 262 11.44 1.96 20.95
N VAL A 263 12.32 2.75 21.58
CA VAL A 263 12.05 3.53 22.80
C VAL A 263 12.61 4.96 22.60
N ASP A 264 11.79 6.00 22.79
CA ASP A 264 12.18 7.43 22.70
C ASP A 264 12.62 7.98 24.07
N ASP A 265 13.65 8.83 24.09
CA ASP A 265 14.35 9.37 25.29
C ASP A 265 13.60 10.53 25.98
N GLY A 266 12.29 10.63 25.76
CA GLY A 266 11.43 11.66 26.34
C GLY A 266 11.45 11.66 27.87
N PRO A 267 11.13 12.80 28.53
CA PRO A 267 11.05 12.84 29.98
C PRO A 267 9.99 11.84 30.49
N PRO A 268 10.11 11.37 31.74
CA PRO A 268 9.51 10.11 32.23
C PRO A 268 8.02 9.96 31.94
N GLN A 269 7.59 8.76 31.56
CA GLN A 269 6.17 8.37 31.51
C GLN A 269 5.52 8.61 32.88
N GLY A 270 4.54 9.49 32.91
CA GLY A 270 3.74 9.74 34.11
C GLY A 270 2.66 8.67 34.24
N ASN A 271 2.92 7.60 35.01
CA ASN A 271 1.84 6.83 35.62
C ASN A 271 1.12 7.72 36.65
N GLU A 272 0.11 8.47 36.23
CA GLU A 272 -0.93 8.95 37.16
C GLU A 272 -1.95 7.81 37.34
N SER A 273 -1.48 6.73 37.97
CA SER A 273 -2.25 5.50 38.16
C SER A 273 -3.51 5.77 38.99
N VAL A 274 -4.67 5.34 38.49
CA VAL A 274 -5.84 5.04 39.32
C VAL A 274 -5.36 4.28 40.55
N GLN A 275 -5.51 4.87 41.74
CA GLN A 275 -5.03 4.26 42.97
C GLN A 275 -5.96 3.12 43.36
N ASN A 276 -5.37 1.95 43.66
CA ASN A 276 -6.11 0.76 44.10
C ASN A 276 -7.25 0.39 43.12
N GLY A 277 -6.97 0.46 41.81
CA GLY A 277 -7.92 0.07 40.77
C GLY A 277 -8.16 -1.45 40.69
N ASN A 278 -7.23 -2.25 41.22
CA ASN A 278 -7.36 -3.71 41.35
C ASN A 278 -8.00 -4.15 42.68
N PHE A 279 -8.36 -3.22 43.58
CA PHE A 279 -9.06 -3.46 44.85
C PHE A 279 -8.42 -4.46 45.86
N GLU A 280 -7.22 -4.97 45.60
CA GLU A 280 -6.52 -5.98 46.41
C GLU A 280 -6.09 -5.52 47.81
N THR A 281 -6.28 -4.25 48.15
CA THR A 281 -6.11 -3.78 49.53
C THR A 281 -7.26 -4.24 50.45
N GLY A 282 -8.35 -4.77 49.90
CA GLY A 282 -9.55 -5.20 50.64
C GLY A 282 -10.42 -4.04 51.14
N GLU A 283 -10.07 -2.80 50.80
CA GLU A 283 -10.80 -1.57 51.14
C GLU A 283 -10.84 -0.64 49.90
N LEU A 284 -11.77 0.33 49.86
CA LEU A 284 -11.88 1.33 48.78
C LEU A 284 -10.85 2.48 48.92
N SER A 285 -9.63 2.17 49.35
CA SER A 285 -8.57 3.18 49.50
C SER A 285 -8.33 3.92 48.19
N GLY A 286 -8.26 5.25 48.21
CA GLY A 286 -8.12 6.08 47.00
C GLY A 286 -9.44 6.44 46.31
N TRP A 287 -10.53 5.73 46.61
CA TRP A 287 -11.87 6.00 46.07
C TRP A 287 -12.74 6.73 47.08
N THR A 288 -13.63 7.59 46.58
CA THR A 288 -14.63 8.31 47.37
C THR A 288 -16.02 7.78 47.05
N VAL A 289 -16.78 7.51 48.11
CA VAL A 289 -18.13 6.95 48.07
C VAL A 289 -19.04 7.97 48.76
N PRO A 290 -19.94 8.67 48.03
CA PRO A 290 -20.91 9.59 48.65
C PRO A 290 -21.79 8.86 49.67
N ASP A 291 -22.21 9.59 50.71
CA ASP A 291 -22.87 9.11 51.95
C ASP A 291 -24.27 8.43 51.78
N LEU A 292 -24.60 7.93 50.59
CA LEU A 292 -25.82 7.18 50.27
C LEU A 292 -25.57 5.87 49.49
N SER A 293 -24.32 5.51 49.20
CA SER A 293 -23.97 4.35 48.35
C SER A 293 -23.37 3.19 49.16
N THR A 294 -23.65 1.95 48.77
CA THR A 294 -23.23 0.70 49.46
C THR A 294 -22.05 0.00 48.80
N VAL A 295 -21.26 0.74 48.03
CA VAL A 295 -20.06 0.24 47.38
C VAL A 295 -19.12 -0.35 48.44
N ILE A 296 -18.76 -1.62 48.27
CA ILE A 296 -17.85 -2.36 49.14
C ILE A 296 -16.84 -3.13 48.31
N VAL A 297 -15.72 -3.53 48.92
CA VAL A 297 -14.79 -4.49 48.35
C VAL A 297 -15.08 -5.87 48.95
N VAL A 298 -15.22 -6.88 48.11
CA VAL A 298 -15.55 -8.26 48.53
C VAL A 298 -14.57 -9.27 47.93
N PRO A 299 -14.30 -10.39 48.62
CA PRO A 299 -13.62 -11.52 48.00
C PRO A 299 -14.49 -12.13 46.89
N ALA A 300 -13.95 -12.32 45.69
CA ALA A 300 -14.64 -12.97 44.58
C ALA A 300 -14.19 -14.43 44.42
N GLU A 301 -15.10 -15.34 44.00
CA GLU A 301 -14.74 -16.75 43.75
C GLU A 301 -13.95 -16.95 42.44
N ASN A 302 -13.98 -15.96 41.54
CA ASN A 302 -13.33 -15.98 40.23
C ASN A 302 -12.90 -14.56 39.81
N PRO A 303 -12.01 -13.85 40.51
CA PRO A 303 -11.55 -12.51 40.11
C PRO A 303 -10.70 -12.58 38.83
N VAL A 304 -10.54 -11.45 38.13
CA VAL A 304 -9.68 -11.38 36.94
C VAL A 304 -8.22 -11.53 37.36
N ASN A 305 -7.84 -10.84 38.43
CA ASN A 305 -6.53 -10.91 39.04
C ASN A 305 -6.68 -10.77 40.56
N GLY A 306 -5.85 -11.44 41.36
CA GLY A 306 -5.90 -11.32 42.83
C GLY A 306 -7.07 -12.05 43.53
N GLU A 307 -7.59 -11.49 44.62
CA GLU A 307 -8.62 -12.07 45.51
C GLU A 307 -9.84 -11.16 45.76
N HIS A 308 -9.80 -9.86 45.46
CA HIS A 308 -10.80 -8.86 45.88
C HIS A 308 -11.29 -7.97 44.72
N VAL A 309 -12.57 -7.64 44.73
CA VAL A 309 -13.20 -6.79 43.69
C VAL A 309 -14.12 -5.75 44.29
N ALA A 310 -14.37 -4.65 43.59
CA ALA A 310 -15.40 -3.69 43.98
C ALA A 310 -16.79 -4.23 43.61
N PHE A 311 -17.75 -4.11 44.53
CA PHE A 311 -19.11 -4.58 44.39
C PHE A 311 -20.11 -3.50 44.80
N PHE A 312 -21.13 -3.27 43.96
CA PHE A 312 -22.21 -2.31 44.19
C PHE A 312 -23.41 -2.63 43.28
N GLY A 313 -24.53 -1.94 43.49
CA GLY A 313 -25.83 -2.31 42.92
C GLY A 313 -26.64 -3.20 43.86
N GLY A 314 -27.80 -3.66 43.39
CA GLY A 314 -28.70 -4.55 44.12
C GLY A 314 -29.51 -3.88 45.23
N ILE A 315 -29.65 -2.55 45.16
CA ILE A 315 -30.57 -1.78 46.01
C ILE A 315 -31.63 -1.17 45.11
N PRO A 316 -32.93 -1.47 45.32
CA PRO A 316 -33.99 -0.86 44.50
C PRO A 316 -34.07 0.66 44.69
N ASN A 317 -34.33 1.40 43.60
CA ASN A 317 -34.45 2.85 43.54
C ASN A 317 -33.23 3.60 44.09
N ALA A 318 -32.04 3.12 43.77
CA ALA A 318 -30.78 3.70 44.19
C ALA A 318 -29.98 4.26 43.02
N ASP A 319 -29.38 5.42 43.28
CA ASP A 319 -28.34 6.05 42.45
C ASP A 319 -27.02 5.92 43.22
N GLU A 320 -26.29 4.84 42.96
CA GLU A 320 -25.00 4.58 43.60
C GLU A 320 -23.87 5.14 42.73
N MET A 321 -22.84 5.68 43.38
CA MET A 321 -21.66 6.19 42.69
C MET A 321 -20.44 5.98 43.58
N PHE A 322 -19.30 5.67 42.96
CA PHE A 322 -18.01 5.93 43.57
C PHE A 322 -17.07 6.49 42.52
N TYR A 323 -16.11 7.30 42.97
CA TYR A 323 -15.26 8.05 42.07
C TYR A 323 -13.88 8.26 42.66
N GLN A 324 -12.91 8.54 41.79
CA GLN A 324 -11.57 8.90 42.18
C GLN A 324 -11.17 10.20 41.47
N ALA A 325 -10.59 11.13 42.24
CA ALA A 325 -10.06 12.37 41.70
C ALA A 325 -8.72 12.08 41.01
N LEU A 326 -8.61 12.46 39.74
CA LEU A 326 -7.42 12.27 38.91
C LEU A 326 -6.94 13.65 38.45
N ALA A 327 -5.65 13.93 38.64
CA ALA A 327 -5.02 15.13 38.11
C ALA A 327 -4.52 14.82 36.71
N LEU A 328 -5.16 15.36 35.68
CA LEU A 328 -4.76 15.04 34.31
C LEU A 328 -3.67 16.01 33.84
N PRO A 329 -2.64 15.50 33.16
CA PRO A 329 -1.60 16.35 32.61
C PRO A 329 -2.20 17.33 31.58
N ASP A 330 -1.61 18.53 31.51
CA ASP A 330 -1.87 19.47 30.42
C ASP A 330 -0.92 19.20 29.24
N SER A 331 -1.02 18.00 28.67
CA SER A 331 -0.19 17.54 27.57
C SER A 331 -1.04 16.92 26.45
N GLU A 332 -0.53 16.97 25.22
CA GLU A 332 -1.05 16.11 24.15
C GLU A 332 -0.74 14.64 24.47
N ILE A 333 -1.57 13.74 23.96
CA ILE A 333 -1.54 12.31 24.27
C ILE A 333 -1.72 11.48 22.98
N GLN A 334 -1.14 10.28 22.93
CA GLN A 334 -1.45 9.26 21.91
C GLN A 334 -2.86 8.71 22.11
N SER A 335 -3.16 8.43 23.37
CA SER A 335 -4.36 7.77 23.81
C SER A 335 -4.54 8.04 25.30
N ALA A 336 -5.79 8.17 25.70
CA ALA A 336 -6.20 8.17 27.09
C ALA A 336 -7.31 7.14 27.20
N THR A 337 -7.02 6.03 27.85
CA THR A 337 -7.88 4.86 27.86
C THR A 337 -8.22 4.49 29.29
N VAL A 338 -9.51 4.50 29.62
CA VAL A 338 -10.00 3.91 30.87
C VAL A 338 -10.21 2.42 30.62
N GLY A 339 -9.37 1.59 31.22
CA GLY A 339 -9.52 0.14 31.24
C GLY A 339 -10.28 -0.29 32.49
N LEU A 340 -11.19 -1.25 32.37
CA LEU A 340 -11.75 -1.96 33.51
C LEU A 340 -12.23 -3.35 33.11
N TRP A 341 -12.25 -4.26 34.08
CA TRP A 341 -13.00 -5.50 33.98
C TRP A 341 -14.32 -5.36 34.71
N VAL A 342 -15.40 -5.78 34.08
CA VAL A 342 -16.74 -5.72 34.64
C VAL A 342 -17.42 -7.08 34.56
N ASN A 343 -18.15 -7.42 35.61
CA ASN A 343 -19.02 -8.58 35.66
C ASN A 343 -20.38 -8.16 36.22
N LEU A 344 -21.42 -8.27 35.40
CA LEU A 344 -22.79 -7.88 35.73
C LEU A 344 -23.61 -9.12 36.10
N PHE A 345 -24.32 -9.05 37.23
CA PHE A 345 -25.24 -10.09 37.68
C PHE A 345 -26.62 -9.49 37.97
N GLY A 346 -27.66 -9.96 37.28
CA GLY A 346 -29.04 -9.55 37.53
C GLY A 346 -30.03 -10.52 36.88
N GLU A 347 -31.27 -10.53 37.38
CA GLU A 347 -32.39 -11.24 36.75
C GLU A 347 -33.25 -10.26 35.90
N GLU A 348 -32.68 -9.13 35.45
CA GLU A 348 -33.43 -8.05 34.81
C GLU A 348 -33.95 -8.43 33.41
N ILE A 349 -35.27 -8.38 33.23
CA ILE A 349 -35.94 -8.75 31.96
C ILE A 349 -36.63 -7.54 31.30
N GLU A 350 -36.66 -6.39 31.96
CA GLU A 350 -37.20 -5.13 31.48
C GLU A 350 -36.09 -4.32 30.83
N GLU A 351 -36.17 -4.14 29.51
CA GLU A 351 -35.30 -3.21 28.78
C GLU A 351 -35.48 -1.81 29.40
N ASP A 352 -34.36 -1.21 29.82
CA ASP A 352 -34.25 0.18 30.29
C ASP A 352 -34.58 0.45 31.78
N ALA A 353 -34.44 -0.57 32.63
CA ALA A 353 -34.69 -0.50 34.08
C ALA A 353 -33.43 -0.16 34.91
N ASP A 354 -32.38 -0.95 34.75
CA ASP A 354 -31.12 -0.84 35.51
C ASP A 354 -29.95 -0.46 34.59
N TYR A 355 -29.12 0.50 34.99
CA TYR A 355 -27.97 0.96 34.19
C TYR A 355 -26.69 1.06 35.00
N PHE A 356 -25.63 0.44 34.48
CA PHE A 356 -24.26 0.66 34.93
C PHE A 356 -23.57 1.65 33.98
N CYS A 357 -23.11 2.79 34.49
CA CYS A 357 -22.52 3.85 33.68
C CYS A 357 -21.12 4.24 34.15
N SER A 358 -20.32 4.78 33.23
CA SER A 358 -19.01 5.37 33.51
C SER A 358 -18.92 6.78 32.94
N GLY A 359 -18.22 7.68 33.63
CA GLY A 359 -18.06 9.06 33.17
C GLY A 359 -16.94 9.81 33.88
N ILE A 360 -16.48 10.89 33.26
CA ILE A 360 -15.51 11.82 33.82
C ILE A 360 -16.21 13.14 34.11
N TYR A 361 -16.27 13.50 35.38
CA TYR A 361 -16.90 14.71 35.87
C TYR A 361 -15.88 15.79 36.21
N ASP A 362 -16.35 17.03 36.25
CA ASP A 362 -15.57 18.12 36.83
C ASP A 362 -15.26 17.87 38.32
N SER A 363 -14.29 18.60 38.86
CA SER A 363 -13.87 18.45 40.26
C SER A 363 -15.01 18.59 41.29
N SER A 364 -16.12 19.25 40.93
CA SER A 364 -17.28 19.45 41.82
C SER A 364 -18.40 18.42 41.66
N LEU A 365 -18.27 17.47 40.71
CA LEU A 365 -19.30 16.49 40.33
C LEU A 365 -20.62 17.13 39.84
N THR A 366 -20.58 18.38 39.37
CA THR A 366 -21.78 19.09 38.89
C THR A 366 -21.93 19.06 37.38
N GLU A 367 -20.84 18.81 36.65
CA GLU A 367 -20.81 18.78 35.20
C GLU A 367 -20.13 17.48 34.71
N LEU A 368 -20.85 16.71 33.88
CA LEU A 368 -20.29 15.57 33.15
C LEU A 368 -19.46 16.12 31.98
N LEU A 369 -18.13 15.96 32.05
CA LEU A 369 -17.21 16.46 31.03
C LEU A 369 -17.03 15.47 29.88
N VAL A 370 -16.97 14.17 30.20
CA VAL A 370 -16.88 13.09 29.22
C VAL A 370 -17.84 11.97 29.63
N ASP A 371 -18.74 11.62 28.73
CA ASP A 371 -19.61 10.46 28.86
C ASP A 371 -18.92 9.22 28.26
N LEU A 372 -18.60 8.24 29.10
CA LEU A 372 -17.94 6.99 28.69
C LEU A 372 -18.94 5.86 28.41
N GLY A 373 -20.24 6.14 28.59
CA GLY A 373 -21.35 5.26 28.24
C GLY A 373 -21.91 4.43 29.39
N CYS A 374 -22.95 3.66 29.05
CA CYS A 374 -23.69 2.79 29.97
C CYS A 374 -23.93 1.39 29.39
N LEU A 375 -24.05 0.41 30.28
CA LEU A 375 -24.60 -0.92 30.04
C LEU A 375 -26.00 -1.01 30.63
N ASN A 376 -26.90 -1.69 29.93
CA ASN A 376 -28.26 -1.97 30.40
C ASN A 376 -28.28 -3.33 31.13
N GLY A 377 -29.01 -3.43 32.24
CA GLY A 377 -29.12 -4.65 33.04
C GLY A 377 -29.54 -5.90 32.26
N VAL A 378 -30.27 -5.74 31.14
CA VAL A 378 -30.68 -6.84 30.25
C VAL A 378 -29.50 -7.47 29.48
N GLU A 379 -28.39 -6.76 29.28
CA GLU A 379 -27.20 -7.28 28.58
C GLU A 379 -26.54 -8.45 29.32
N ALA A 380 -26.86 -8.65 30.61
CA ALA A 380 -26.40 -9.78 31.41
C ALA A 380 -27.12 -11.12 31.12
N LEU A 381 -28.19 -11.14 30.29
CA LEU A 381 -29.06 -12.33 30.10
C LEU A 381 -29.18 -12.85 28.66
N ILE A 382 -28.46 -12.29 27.69
CA ILE A 382 -28.44 -12.81 26.31
C ILE A 382 -27.62 -14.11 26.23
N ASP A 383 -28.08 -15.10 25.43
CA ASP A 383 -27.52 -16.47 25.30
C ASP A 383 -26.00 -16.55 24.91
N THR A 384 -25.34 -15.42 24.67
CA THR A 384 -23.89 -15.28 24.43
C THR A 384 -23.09 -14.84 25.67
N PHE A 385 -23.74 -14.50 26.78
CA PHE A 385 -23.16 -14.01 28.03
C PHE A 385 -23.44 -15.03 29.15
N GLU A 386 -22.42 -15.76 29.57
CA GLU A 386 -22.54 -16.69 30.71
C GLU A 386 -22.49 -15.89 32.03
N PRO A 387 -23.50 -15.99 32.90
CA PRO A 387 -23.53 -15.32 34.20
C PRO A 387 -22.49 -15.92 35.15
N ALA A 388 -21.25 -15.48 34.99
CA ALA A 388 -20.04 -15.75 35.79
C ALA A 388 -18.76 -15.20 35.11
N ASN A 389 -18.84 -14.74 33.86
CA ASN A 389 -17.67 -14.31 33.09
C ASN A 389 -17.34 -12.83 33.32
N TRP A 390 -16.05 -12.51 33.23
CA TRP A 390 -15.58 -11.13 33.22
C TRP A 390 -15.44 -10.63 31.79
N TRP A 391 -15.75 -9.36 31.58
CA TRP A 391 -15.58 -8.69 30.31
C TRP A 391 -14.69 -7.47 30.47
N GLN A 392 -13.79 -7.27 29.52
CA GLN A 392 -12.94 -6.09 29.52
C GLN A 392 -13.65 -4.97 28.74
N ALA A 393 -13.68 -3.78 29.34
CA ALA A 393 -14.04 -2.54 28.69
C ALA A 393 -12.79 -1.67 28.57
N LYS A 394 -12.47 -1.25 27.34
CA LYS A 394 -11.44 -0.24 27.05
C LYS A 394 -12.13 0.98 26.47
N LEU A 395 -12.23 2.03 27.27
CA LEU A 395 -12.96 3.25 26.96
C LEU A 395 -11.95 4.35 26.62
N THR A 396 -11.61 4.45 25.33
CA THR A 396 -10.66 5.43 24.81
C THR A 396 -11.35 6.77 24.58
N LEU A 397 -10.80 7.83 25.14
CA LEU A 397 -11.28 9.20 24.93
C LEU A 397 -10.94 9.66 23.51
N SER A 398 -11.91 10.30 22.83
CA SER A 398 -11.64 11.06 21.61
C SER A 398 -10.76 12.28 21.89
N ALA A 399 -10.19 12.87 20.84
CA ALA A 399 -9.42 14.11 20.96
C ALA A 399 -10.24 15.24 21.61
N GLU A 400 -11.52 15.40 21.23
CA GLU A 400 -12.41 16.40 21.83
C GLU A 400 -12.69 16.11 23.31
N GLN A 401 -12.89 14.83 23.66
CA GLN A 401 -13.10 14.41 25.03
C GLN A 401 -11.85 14.65 25.88
N TRP A 402 -10.65 14.39 25.34
CA TRP A 402 -9.39 14.72 26.02
C TRP A 402 -9.22 16.23 26.22
N GLN A 403 -9.50 17.04 25.20
CA GLN A 403 -9.44 18.51 25.31
C GLN A 403 -10.39 19.06 26.37
N ALA A 404 -11.52 18.39 26.63
CA ALA A 404 -12.45 18.77 27.69
C ALA A 404 -11.88 18.57 29.11
N VAL A 405 -10.91 17.66 29.29
CA VAL A 405 -10.43 17.20 30.61
C VAL A 405 -8.96 17.48 30.89
N ARG A 406 -8.10 17.63 29.88
CA ARG A 406 -6.66 17.87 30.03
C ARG A 406 -6.35 19.08 30.90
N GLY A 407 -5.26 18.98 31.69
CA GLY A 407 -4.82 20.03 32.60
C GLY A 407 -5.78 20.33 33.77
N ARG A 408 -6.82 19.52 33.96
CA ARG A 408 -7.80 19.66 35.04
C ARG A 408 -7.65 18.54 36.05
N THR A 409 -8.06 18.80 37.29
CA THR A 409 -8.44 17.73 38.20
C THR A 409 -9.88 17.36 37.93
N VAL A 410 -10.12 16.10 37.57
CA VAL A 410 -11.43 15.54 37.23
C VAL A 410 -11.75 14.37 38.16
N ASN A 411 -12.99 13.92 38.15
CA ASN A 411 -13.40 12.71 38.88
C ASN A 411 -13.80 11.64 37.87
N LEU A 412 -13.05 10.52 37.81
CA LEU A 412 -13.51 9.31 37.13
C LEU A 412 -14.53 8.62 38.03
N ALA A 413 -15.76 8.47 37.56
CA ALA A 413 -16.89 7.97 38.33
C ALA A 413 -17.54 6.77 37.65
N PHE A 414 -17.93 5.82 38.48
CA PHE A 414 -18.75 4.67 38.12
C PHE A 414 -20.07 4.76 38.85
N GLU A 415 -21.16 4.57 38.13
CA GLU A 415 -22.52 4.83 38.58
C GLU A 415 -23.42 3.62 38.35
N MET A 416 -24.32 3.35 39.29
CA MET A 416 -25.38 2.38 39.14
C MET A 416 -26.72 3.05 39.40
N TYR A 417 -27.59 3.01 38.40
CA TYR A 417 -28.98 3.46 38.49
C TYR A 417 -29.88 2.23 38.51
N THR A 418 -30.77 2.16 39.49
CA THR A 418 -31.68 1.03 39.66
C THR A 418 -33.11 1.48 39.85
N ASP A 419 -34.07 0.71 39.35
CA ASP A 419 -35.49 1.00 39.51
C ASP A 419 -36.15 0.19 40.66
N ASP A 420 -37.48 0.08 40.68
CA ASP A 420 -38.20 -0.65 41.74
C ASP A 420 -38.34 -2.17 41.50
N SER A 421 -37.73 -2.68 40.43
CA SER A 421 -37.82 -4.07 39.97
C SER A 421 -36.44 -4.74 39.94
N LEU A 422 -36.38 -5.96 40.53
CA LEU A 422 -35.19 -6.82 40.61
C LEU A 422 -33.91 -6.08 41.09
N ASN A 423 -32.78 -6.80 41.16
CA ASN A 423 -31.56 -6.30 41.79
C ASN A 423 -30.38 -6.61 40.87
N THR A 424 -30.04 -5.73 39.93
CA THR A 424 -28.79 -5.84 39.17
C THR A 424 -27.61 -5.40 40.03
N THR A 425 -26.55 -6.20 40.05
CA THR A 425 -25.32 -5.98 40.78
C THR A 425 -24.14 -5.97 39.83
N VAL A 426 -23.12 -5.20 40.17
CA VAL A 426 -21.91 -5.00 39.36
C VAL A 426 -20.69 -5.34 40.19
N TYR A 427 -19.81 -6.13 39.61
CA TYR A 427 -18.45 -6.30 40.08
C TYR A 427 -17.50 -5.60 39.11
N ILE A 428 -16.56 -4.83 39.64
CA ILE A 428 -15.50 -4.17 38.86
C ILE A 428 -14.15 -4.58 39.41
N ASP A 429 -13.20 -4.83 38.51
CA ASP A 429 -11.83 -5.18 38.82
C ASP A 429 -10.85 -4.52 37.83
N ASP A 430 -9.58 -4.42 38.24
CA ASP A 430 -8.44 -3.93 37.44
C ASP A 430 -8.73 -2.62 36.66
N VAL A 431 -9.25 -1.60 37.37
CA VAL A 431 -9.48 -0.27 36.78
C VAL A 431 -8.15 0.44 36.54
N THR A 432 -7.89 0.79 35.28
CA THR A 432 -6.76 1.62 34.87
C THR A 432 -7.24 2.89 34.20
N PHE A 433 -6.45 3.96 34.31
CA PHE A 433 -6.55 5.09 33.40
C PHE A 433 -5.15 5.32 32.83
N GLU A 434 -4.95 4.80 31.63
CA GLU A 434 -3.67 4.85 30.95
C GLU A 434 -3.65 6.07 30.05
N ILE A 435 -2.73 6.98 30.36
CA ILE A 435 -2.49 8.18 29.59
C ILE A 435 -1.15 7.99 28.93
N VAL A 436 -1.17 7.62 27.66
CA VAL A 436 0.04 7.55 26.87
C VAL A 436 0.35 8.96 26.41
N THR A 437 1.11 9.66 27.23
CA THR A 437 1.66 10.98 26.88
C THR A 437 2.72 10.77 25.81
N GLY A 438 2.59 11.48 24.69
CA GLY A 438 3.44 11.21 23.55
C GLY A 438 2.98 9.98 22.80
N GLY A 439 2.00 10.21 21.95
CA GLY A 439 1.96 9.61 20.64
C GLY A 439 1.57 10.74 19.75
N LEU A 440 2.44 10.89 18.76
CA LEU A 440 2.40 11.84 17.67
C LEU A 440 1.68 13.08 18.12
N SER A 441 2.40 13.97 18.83
CA SER A 441 2.09 15.36 18.61
C SER A 441 2.10 15.44 17.09
N GLY A 442 0.91 15.64 16.51
CA GLY A 442 0.88 16.31 15.25
C GLY A 442 1.80 17.51 15.35
N ASP A 443 2.29 17.94 14.22
CA ASP A 443 3.28 18.97 14.22
C ASP A 443 2.84 20.19 15.07
N ARG A 444 3.77 21.08 15.35
CA ARG A 444 3.53 22.25 16.21
C ARG A 444 2.35 23.15 15.79
N PHE A 445 1.72 22.92 14.63
CA PHE A 445 0.58 23.65 14.12
C PHE A 445 -0.77 22.97 14.41
N GLU A 446 -0.77 21.83 15.08
CA GLU A 446 -1.98 21.09 15.44
C GLU A 446 -2.64 21.63 16.72
N PRO A 447 -4.00 21.64 16.81
CA PRO A 447 -4.95 21.11 15.82
C PRO A 447 -5.25 22.12 14.70
N ASN A 448 -5.20 21.68 13.45
CA ASN A 448 -5.59 22.48 12.30
C ASN A 448 -6.55 21.78 11.32
N ASP A 449 -7.26 20.75 11.79
CA ASP A 449 -8.28 19.91 11.14
C ASP A 449 -9.46 20.59 10.43
N THR A 450 -9.64 21.90 10.63
CA THR A 450 -10.82 22.61 10.14
C THR A 450 -10.46 24.00 9.62
N ILE A 451 -11.29 24.54 8.71
CA ILE A 451 -11.20 25.93 8.23
C ILE A 451 -11.17 26.95 9.40
N ALA A 452 -11.85 26.65 10.51
CA ALA A 452 -11.86 27.52 11.70
C ALA A 452 -10.56 27.44 12.52
N GLY A 453 -9.94 26.25 12.58
CA GLY A 453 -8.65 25.98 13.22
C GLY A 453 -7.43 26.25 12.32
N ALA A 454 -7.65 26.58 11.05
CA ALA A 454 -6.60 26.63 10.05
C ALA A 454 -5.37 27.48 10.43
N THR A 455 -4.19 26.89 10.23
CA THR A 455 -2.89 27.50 10.50
C THR A 455 -2.63 28.66 9.55
N THR A 456 -2.36 29.85 10.09
CA THR A 456 -2.10 31.02 9.24
C THR A 456 -0.70 30.94 8.63
N ALA A 457 -0.64 30.76 7.32
CA ALA A 457 0.61 30.71 6.57
C ALA A 457 0.90 32.04 5.87
N GLN A 458 2.19 32.32 5.64
CA GLN A 458 2.65 33.48 4.88
C GLN A 458 3.22 33.01 3.54
N LEU A 459 2.98 33.78 2.47
CA LEU A 459 3.57 33.48 1.16
C LEU A 459 5.11 33.48 1.23
N ALA A 460 5.75 32.65 0.41
CA ALA A 460 7.20 32.49 0.31
C ALA A 460 7.90 32.15 1.65
N THR A 461 7.18 31.56 2.60
CA THR A 461 7.72 31.07 3.87
C THR A 461 7.36 29.60 4.01
N PRO A 462 8.32 28.66 3.87
CA PRO A 462 8.05 27.24 4.01
C PRO A 462 7.69 26.91 5.46
N LEU A 463 6.71 26.03 5.61
CA LEU A 463 6.38 25.35 6.86
C LEU A 463 6.99 23.95 6.77
N ASN A 464 7.82 23.62 7.74
CA ASN A 464 8.49 22.32 7.83
C ASN A 464 8.07 21.61 9.12
N ASP A 465 8.52 20.37 9.23
CA ASP A 465 8.24 19.48 10.34
C ASP A 465 6.74 19.24 10.51
N LEU A 466 6.00 19.19 9.38
CA LEU A 466 4.56 18.92 9.36
C LEU A 466 4.28 17.43 9.31
N SER A 467 3.07 16.99 9.66
CA SER A 467 2.72 15.57 9.60
C SER A 467 1.22 15.33 9.50
N ILE A 468 0.82 14.39 8.64
CA ILE A 468 -0.48 13.70 8.74
C ILE A 468 -0.35 12.69 9.88
N HIS A 469 -0.53 13.16 11.10
CA HIS A 469 -0.03 12.52 12.32
C HIS A 469 -0.88 11.34 12.78
N GLN A 470 -2.07 11.17 12.22
CA GLN A 470 -2.93 10.01 12.43
C GLN A 470 -3.79 9.72 11.19
N ALA A 471 -4.37 8.52 11.13
CA ALA A 471 -5.23 8.17 10.01
C ALA A 471 -6.42 9.15 9.86
N ASN A 472 -6.68 9.59 8.65
CA ASN A 472 -7.68 10.60 8.28
C ASN A 472 -7.46 12.00 8.87
N ASP A 473 -6.27 12.30 9.36
CA ASP A 473 -5.86 13.66 9.71
C ASP A 473 -5.90 14.60 8.49
N ILE A 474 -6.27 15.87 8.70
CA ILE A 474 -6.49 16.85 7.64
C ILE A 474 -5.94 18.22 8.04
N ASP A 475 -4.78 18.59 7.51
CA ASP A 475 -4.28 19.94 7.76
C ASP A 475 -4.99 21.01 6.92
N TYR A 476 -5.43 22.11 7.55
CA TYR A 476 -5.84 23.35 6.88
C TYR A 476 -4.86 24.50 7.12
N PHE A 477 -4.41 25.11 6.02
CA PHE A 477 -3.62 26.34 6.03
C PHE A 477 -4.42 27.51 5.48
N LYS A 478 -4.46 28.63 6.21
CA LYS A 478 -5.10 29.87 5.80
C LYS A 478 -4.09 30.82 5.14
N VAL A 479 -4.39 31.27 3.93
CA VAL A 479 -3.57 32.24 3.18
C VAL A 479 -4.42 33.44 2.76
N VAL A 480 -3.90 34.66 2.94
CA VAL A 480 -4.58 35.91 2.55
C VAL A 480 -3.84 36.55 1.38
N LEU A 481 -4.53 36.71 0.25
CA LEU A 481 -3.95 37.26 -0.98
C LEU A 481 -4.41 38.71 -1.19
N ALA A 482 -3.46 39.61 -1.43
CA ALA A 482 -3.74 41.05 -1.60
C ALA A 482 -4.07 41.45 -3.05
N GLU A 483 -3.78 40.58 -4.01
CA GLU A 483 -3.95 40.80 -5.45
C GLU A 483 -4.19 39.46 -6.18
N SER A 484 -4.69 39.52 -7.42
CA SER A 484 -4.99 38.35 -8.25
C SER A 484 -3.73 37.74 -8.87
N GLY A 485 -3.69 36.43 -9.09
CA GLY A 485 -2.54 35.74 -9.67
C GLY A 485 -2.64 34.22 -9.66
N SER A 486 -1.56 33.54 -10.08
CA SER A 486 -1.44 32.08 -10.01
C SER A 486 -0.91 31.68 -8.64
N PHE A 487 -1.77 31.11 -7.79
CA PHE A 487 -1.42 30.54 -6.49
C PHE A 487 -0.77 29.16 -6.67
N VAL A 488 0.22 28.88 -5.85
CA VAL A 488 0.91 27.58 -5.80
C VAL A 488 0.98 27.10 -4.35
N ALA A 489 0.69 25.81 -4.13
CA ALA A 489 1.04 25.09 -2.91
C ALA A 489 1.93 23.89 -3.30
N ASN A 490 3.15 23.86 -2.77
CA ASN A 490 4.14 22.82 -3.05
C ASN A 490 4.40 22.03 -1.77
N LEU A 491 4.02 20.76 -1.76
CA LEU A 491 4.25 19.83 -0.66
C LEU A 491 5.45 18.93 -0.98
N ASP A 492 6.22 18.58 0.03
CA ASP A 492 7.38 17.69 -0.06
C ASP A 492 7.37 16.70 1.10
N ALA A 493 7.15 15.42 0.81
CA ALA A 493 7.11 14.29 1.74
C ALA A 493 8.05 13.17 1.26
N ALA A 494 7.97 12.78 0.00
CA ALA A 494 8.78 11.72 -0.60
C ALA A 494 10.29 12.01 -0.57
N ASN A 495 10.75 13.26 -0.78
CA ASN A 495 12.19 13.56 -0.68
C ASN A 495 12.73 13.49 0.75
N THR A 496 11.83 13.42 1.74
CA THR A 496 12.19 13.24 3.15
C THR A 496 12.09 11.78 3.61
N GLY A 497 11.77 10.86 2.69
CA GLY A 497 11.59 9.44 2.99
C GLY A 497 10.24 9.13 3.67
N SER A 498 9.28 10.05 3.60
CA SER A 498 7.95 9.84 4.17
C SER A 498 7.12 8.88 3.29
N PRO A 499 6.38 7.92 3.88
CA PRO A 499 5.42 7.09 3.16
C PRO A 499 4.10 7.81 2.82
N LEU A 500 4.00 9.12 3.10
CA LEU A 500 2.81 9.92 2.86
C LEU A 500 2.57 10.15 1.35
N ASP A 501 1.45 9.60 0.86
CA ASP A 501 0.83 9.96 -0.42
C ASP A 501 -0.27 10.99 -0.15
N ALA A 502 0.01 12.27 -0.43
CA ALA A 502 -0.82 13.40 0.00
C ALA A 502 -1.63 14.02 -1.16
N ILE A 503 -2.82 14.51 -0.85
CA ILE A 503 -3.63 15.37 -1.71
C ILE A 503 -3.75 16.78 -1.13
N ALA A 504 -3.42 17.79 -1.94
CA ALA A 504 -3.61 19.20 -1.61
C ALA A 504 -4.81 19.78 -2.38
N THR A 505 -5.70 20.48 -1.68
CA THR A 505 -6.93 21.06 -2.23
C THR A 505 -7.06 22.54 -1.83
N LEU A 506 -7.26 23.45 -2.78
CA LEU A 506 -7.54 24.86 -2.50
C LEU A 506 -9.05 25.10 -2.40
N VAL A 507 -9.51 25.73 -1.31
CA VAL A 507 -10.90 26.10 -1.06
C VAL A 507 -11.06 27.59 -0.76
N ASP A 508 -12.20 28.17 -1.16
CA ASP A 508 -12.54 29.58 -0.85
C ASP A 508 -13.14 29.76 0.57
N GLY A 509 -13.42 31.00 0.97
CA GLY A 509 -14.01 31.32 2.27
C GLY A 509 -15.44 30.80 2.51
N ALA A 510 -16.08 30.20 1.50
CA ALA A 510 -17.36 29.50 1.62
C ALA A 510 -17.20 27.96 1.65
N GLY A 511 -15.95 27.46 1.62
CA GLY A 511 -15.62 26.03 1.61
C GLY A 511 -15.73 25.37 0.24
N LYS A 512 -15.80 26.16 -0.85
CA LYS A 512 -15.88 25.61 -2.21
C LYS A 512 -14.48 25.31 -2.74
N THR A 513 -14.26 24.08 -3.20
CA THR A 513 -13.04 23.66 -3.91
C THR A 513 -12.88 24.41 -5.23
N LEU A 514 -11.68 24.92 -5.47
CA LEU A 514 -11.28 25.59 -6.70
C LEU A 514 -10.41 24.70 -7.58
N CYS A 515 -9.52 23.92 -6.96
CA CYS A 515 -8.53 23.06 -7.62
C CYS A 515 -7.92 22.11 -6.58
N GLU A 516 -7.47 20.95 -7.04
CA GLU A 516 -6.80 19.92 -6.23
C GLU A 516 -5.67 19.26 -7.04
N ASN A 517 -4.68 18.71 -6.34
CA ASN A 517 -3.64 17.89 -6.93
C ASN A 517 -3.10 16.93 -5.85
N ASN A 518 -2.80 15.69 -6.21
CA ASN A 518 -2.18 14.68 -5.36
C ASN A 518 -0.81 14.19 -5.88
N ASP A 519 -0.33 14.69 -7.03
CA ASP A 519 1.02 14.38 -7.51
C ASP A 519 1.72 15.62 -8.14
N ASP A 520 3.00 15.81 -7.87
CA ASP A 520 3.91 16.73 -8.55
C ASP A 520 4.47 16.07 -9.81
N GLY A 521 4.23 14.77 -9.86
CA GLY A 521 4.58 13.85 -10.88
C GLY A 521 5.95 13.21 -10.69
N GLN A 522 6.90 13.80 -9.99
CA GLN A 522 8.18 13.13 -9.73
C GLN A 522 8.04 12.13 -8.58
N THR A 523 7.11 12.40 -7.67
CA THR A 523 6.82 11.67 -6.45
C THR A 523 5.29 11.56 -6.27
N VAL A 524 4.87 10.98 -5.14
CA VAL A 524 3.48 10.98 -4.68
C VAL A 524 3.11 12.28 -3.93
N ASP A 525 3.97 13.30 -3.96
CA ASP A 525 3.73 14.56 -3.26
C ASP A 525 2.97 15.55 -4.15
N PRO A 526 2.02 16.35 -3.66
CA PRO A 526 1.22 17.25 -4.49
C PRO A 526 1.92 18.58 -4.85
N TYR A 527 1.81 18.97 -6.14
CA TYR A 527 2.12 20.33 -6.63
C TYR A 527 0.87 21.04 -7.15
N LEU A 528 0.21 21.83 -6.31
CA LEU A 528 -1.05 22.49 -6.65
C LEU A 528 -0.79 23.85 -7.32
N MET A 529 -1.40 24.12 -8.49
CA MET A 529 -1.33 25.42 -9.18
C MET A 529 -2.71 25.89 -9.65
N CYS A 530 -3.07 27.14 -9.36
CA CYS A 530 -4.44 27.63 -9.54
C CYS A 530 -4.53 29.15 -9.70
N GLU A 531 -5.31 29.64 -10.67
CA GLU A 531 -5.57 31.08 -10.82
C GLU A 531 -6.61 31.57 -9.82
N VAL A 532 -6.29 32.63 -9.08
CA VAL A 532 -7.12 33.16 -7.98
C VAL A 532 -7.18 34.68 -7.98
N GLU A 533 -8.26 35.22 -7.39
CA GLU A 533 -8.43 36.66 -7.15
C GLU A 533 -7.95 37.06 -5.75
N ALA A 534 -7.81 38.36 -5.49
CA ALA A 534 -7.49 38.88 -4.17
C ALA A 534 -8.59 38.54 -3.13
N ASP A 535 -8.36 37.49 -2.33
CA ASP A 535 -9.25 37.06 -1.25
C ASP A 535 -8.50 36.20 -0.21
N THR A 536 -9.23 35.68 0.78
CA THR A 536 -8.77 34.66 1.72
C THR A 536 -9.11 33.26 1.20
N TYR A 537 -8.12 32.39 1.17
CA TYR A 537 -8.28 30.98 0.78
C TYR A 537 -7.72 30.06 1.86
N TYR A 538 -8.10 28.79 1.77
CA TYR A 538 -7.63 27.72 2.63
C TYR A 538 -7.09 26.57 1.79
N VAL A 539 -5.93 26.05 2.14
CA VAL A 539 -5.37 24.83 1.53
C VAL A 539 -5.60 23.68 2.50
N ARG A 540 -6.27 22.64 2.03
CA ARG A 540 -6.49 21.39 2.74
C ARG A 540 -5.44 20.38 2.27
N VAL A 541 -4.73 19.74 3.19
CA VAL A 541 -3.81 18.63 2.94
C VAL A 541 -4.36 17.40 3.65
N ALA A 542 -4.34 16.24 2.99
CA ALA A 542 -4.74 14.98 3.60
C ALA A 542 -4.03 13.81 2.89
N SER A 543 -3.97 12.65 3.54
CA SER A 543 -3.54 11.41 2.88
C SER A 543 -4.60 10.91 1.89
N VAL A 544 -4.18 10.48 0.70
CA VAL A 544 -5.04 9.89 -0.35
C VAL A 544 -5.63 8.56 0.12
N SER A 545 -4.81 7.75 0.79
CA SER A 545 -5.20 6.44 1.32
C SER A 545 -5.92 6.53 2.67
N GLY A 546 -5.97 7.72 3.27
CA GLY A 546 -6.48 7.93 4.63
C GLY A 546 -5.52 7.44 5.72
N GLN A 547 -4.32 6.97 5.36
CA GLN A 547 -3.28 6.55 6.29
C GLN A 547 -2.55 7.76 6.88
N GLY A 548 -2.09 7.65 8.12
CA GLY A 548 -1.31 8.69 8.80
C GLY A 548 -0.54 8.09 9.98
N GLY A 549 0.45 8.82 10.48
CA GLY A 549 1.38 8.35 11.51
C GLY A 549 2.64 9.22 11.60
N ARG A 550 3.58 8.94 12.52
CA ARG A 550 4.73 9.85 12.81
C ARG A 550 5.58 10.12 11.60
N ASN A 551 5.63 9.10 10.74
CA ASN A 551 6.52 8.98 9.61
C ASN A 551 5.90 9.69 8.38
N TYR A 552 4.60 9.98 8.42
CA TYR A 552 3.83 10.66 7.39
C TYR A 552 4.09 12.18 7.45
N THR A 553 5.37 12.55 7.49
CA THR A 553 5.84 13.92 7.59
C THR A 553 5.89 14.60 6.24
N TYR A 554 5.73 15.92 6.24
CA TYR A 554 5.90 16.73 5.05
C TYR A 554 6.39 18.16 5.36
N ALA A 555 6.77 18.87 4.32
CA ALA A 555 6.93 20.32 4.32
C ALA A 555 6.02 20.93 3.26
N ILE A 556 5.55 22.15 3.46
CA ILE A 556 4.71 22.85 2.47
C ILE A 556 5.07 24.32 2.35
N GLN A 557 5.05 24.85 1.12
CA GLN A 557 5.21 26.26 0.84
C GLN A 557 4.07 26.78 -0.04
N PHE A 558 3.62 28.02 0.24
CA PHE A 558 2.61 28.72 -0.53
C PHE A 558 3.19 29.95 -1.24
N ASP A 559 2.85 30.14 -2.51
CA ASP A 559 3.31 31.27 -3.32
C ASP A 559 2.22 31.86 -4.22
N LEU A 560 2.42 33.11 -4.69
CA LEU A 560 1.52 33.80 -5.60
C LEU A 560 2.28 34.52 -6.73
N ALA A 561 1.91 34.24 -7.97
CA ALA A 561 2.44 34.89 -9.17
C ALA A 561 1.53 35.98 -9.70
N THR A 562 2.00 37.22 -9.69
CA THR A 562 1.23 38.39 -10.13
C THR A 562 1.79 38.91 -11.46
N GLY A 563 0.96 38.95 -12.50
CA GLY A 563 1.31 39.64 -13.76
C GLY A 563 2.22 38.89 -14.74
N GLY A 564 2.09 37.56 -14.85
CA GLY A 564 2.82 36.76 -15.86
C GLY A 564 4.29 36.47 -15.53
N ASN A 565 4.72 36.77 -14.30
CA ASN A 565 5.94 36.24 -13.73
C ASN A 565 5.55 35.13 -12.74
N PRO A 566 6.01 33.88 -12.92
CA PRO A 566 5.70 32.76 -12.02
C PRO A 566 6.25 33.00 -10.61
N PRO A 567 5.66 32.37 -9.57
CA PRO A 567 6.07 32.58 -8.20
C PRO A 567 7.46 31.97 -7.95
N PRO A 568 8.21 32.47 -6.96
CA PRO A 568 9.55 31.95 -6.65
C PRO A 568 9.43 30.60 -5.93
N THR A 569 9.84 29.52 -6.59
CA THR A 569 9.99 28.17 -6.02
C THR A 569 10.96 28.15 -4.82
N PRO A 570 10.72 27.36 -3.75
CA PRO A 570 11.77 27.01 -2.78
C PRO A 570 12.96 26.34 -3.50
N PRO A 571 14.17 26.40 -2.93
CA PRO A 571 15.39 26.05 -3.65
C PRO A 571 15.34 24.55 -4.01
N PRO A 572 15.45 24.19 -5.30
CA PRO A 572 15.70 22.82 -5.67
C PRO A 572 17.04 22.38 -5.04
N PRO A 573 17.33 21.06 -4.86
CA PRO A 573 18.72 20.64 -4.79
C PRO A 573 19.42 21.36 -5.95
N PRO A 574 20.49 22.12 -5.66
CA PRO A 574 20.81 23.37 -6.35
C PRO A 574 20.53 23.21 -7.84
N PRO A 575 19.68 24.05 -8.46
CA PRO A 575 19.59 24.02 -9.90
C PRO A 575 21.04 24.24 -10.32
N THR A 576 21.55 23.37 -11.18
CA THR A 576 22.57 23.89 -12.07
C THR A 576 21.92 25.16 -12.61
N PRO A 577 22.48 26.35 -12.31
CA PRO A 577 21.87 27.62 -12.69
C PRO A 577 21.46 27.48 -14.14
N GLU A 578 20.32 28.05 -14.58
CA GLU A 578 20.01 28.08 -16.02
C GLU A 578 21.34 28.33 -16.72
N PRO A 579 21.88 27.32 -17.46
CA PRO A 579 23.29 27.32 -17.75
C PRO A 579 23.53 28.64 -18.46
N PRO A 580 24.60 29.39 -18.11
CA PRO A 580 24.90 30.62 -18.83
C PRO A 580 24.67 30.31 -20.31
N PRO A 581 23.81 31.10 -21.01
CA PRO A 581 23.17 30.67 -22.25
C PRO A 581 24.20 29.96 -23.07
N SER A 582 23.94 28.68 -23.38
CA SER A 582 24.91 27.82 -24.02
C SER A 582 25.63 28.63 -25.09
N THR A 583 26.95 28.73 -24.99
CA THR A 583 27.71 29.47 -26.00
C THR A 583 27.58 28.81 -27.37
N ASN A 584 27.08 27.56 -27.41
CA ASN A 584 26.74 26.87 -28.64
C ASN A 584 25.43 27.42 -29.23
N PRO A 585 25.40 27.65 -30.55
CA PRO A 585 24.19 28.10 -31.22
C PRO A 585 23.09 27.03 -31.15
N LYS A 586 21.84 27.47 -30.92
CA LYS A 586 20.67 26.59 -31.02
C LYS A 586 20.58 25.98 -32.44
N ARG A 587 20.33 24.67 -32.52
CA ARG A 587 20.20 23.90 -33.76
C ARG A 587 18.77 23.41 -34.02
N ALA A 588 18.55 22.81 -35.18
CA ALA A 588 17.26 22.20 -35.49
C ALA A 588 17.02 20.94 -34.65
N TRP A 589 18.07 20.14 -34.45
CA TRP A 589 17.98 18.83 -33.79
C TRP A 589 19.16 18.58 -32.83
N THR A 590 18.85 17.94 -31.71
CA THR A 590 19.83 17.26 -30.84
C THR A 590 19.38 15.81 -30.65
N ALA A 591 20.24 14.88 -31.04
CA ALA A 591 20.10 13.45 -30.77
C ALA A 591 20.90 13.08 -29.53
N ILE A 592 20.23 12.46 -28.57
CA ILE A 592 20.74 12.03 -27.27
C ILE A 592 20.70 10.50 -27.27
N LEU A 593 21.87 9.86 -27.33
CA LEU A 593 21.98 8.41 -27.48
C LEU A 593 22.59 7.84 -26.20
N TYR A 594 21.80 7.07 -25.45
CA TYR A 594 22.20 6.39 -24.23
C TYR A 594 22.40 4.91 -24.56
N ILE A 595 23.66 4.49 -24.59
CA ILE A 595 24.07 3.18 -25.10
C ILE A 595 24.73 2.42 -23.95
N ASN A 596 24.00 1.49 -23.36
CA ASN A 596 24.58 0.63 -22.33
C ASN A 596 25.14 -0.61 -23.02
N GLY A 597 26.46 -0.74 -23.06
CA GLY A 597 27.17 -1.89 -23.58
C GLY A 597 27.91 -2.67 -22.51
N ASP A 598 27.62 -2.44 -21.24
CA ASP A 598 28.25 -3.16 -20.14
C ASP A 598 27.62 -4.54 -19.91
N ASN A 599 27.62 -5.34 -20.98
CA ASN A 599 27.12 -6.71 -21.03
C ASN A 599 27.55 -7.38 -22.36
N ASN A 600 26.92 -8.51 -22.70
CA ASN A 600 27.21 -9.27 -23.92
C ASN A 600 26.96 -8.51 -25.25
N LEU A 601 26.30 -7.35 -25.25
CA LEU A 601 26.09 -6.50 -26.43
C LEU A 601 27.29 -5.58 -26.74
N CYS A 602 28.28 -5.48 -25.84
CA CYS A 602 29.44 -4.60 -25.96
C CYS A 602 30.08 -4.59 -27.37
N ASN A 603 30.36 -5.79 -27.93
CA ASN A 603 30.99 -5.93 -29.25
C ASN A 603 30.15 -5.37 -30.39
N SER A 604 28.83 -5.33 -30.24
CA SER A 604 27.90 -4.73 -31.20
C SER A 604 28.03 -3.21 -31.20
N TYR A 605 28.36 -2.59 -30.06
CA TYR A 605 28.43 -1.13 -29.96
C TYR A 605 29.75 -0.52 -30.45
N LEU A 606 30.85 -1.26 -30.44
CA LEU A 606 32.17 -0.75 -30.89
C LEU A 606 32.15 -0.08 -32.28
N PRO A 607 31.48 -0.62 -33.32
CA PRO A 607 31.44 0.01 -34.64
C PRO A 607 30.51 1.22 -34.76
N LEU A 608 29.59 1.44 -33.81
CA LEU A 608 28.57 2.49 -33.92
C LEU A 608 29.18 3.90 -33.92
N LEU A 609 30.14 4.16 -33.03
CA LEU A 609 30.85 5.45 -32.97
C LEU A 609 31.53 5.75 -34.30
N THR A 610 32.32 4.80 -34.81
CA THR A 610 33.04 4.94 -36.09
C THR A 610 32.09 5.19 -37.25
N ARG A 611 30.91 4.56 -37.24
CA ARG A 611 29.88 4.78 -38.26
C ARG A 611 29.32 6.19 -38.23
N MET A 612 28.90 6.67 -37.05
CA MET A 612 28.38 8.04 -36.90
C MET A 612 29.39 9.09 -37.35
N GLU A 613 30.67 8.89 -37.02
CA GLU A 613 31.77 9.77 -37.43
C GLU A 613 31.93 9.86 -38.96
N GLN A 614 31.63 8.77 -39.68
CA GLN A 614 31.78 8.66 -41.13
C GLN A 614 30.53 9.10 -41.91
N GLU A 615 29.34 8.73 -41.43
CA GLU A 615 28.08 8.86 -42.19
C GLU A 615 27.38 10.21 -41.99
N LEU A 616 27.51 10.84 -40.82
CA LEU A 616 26.78 12.08 -40.51
C LEU A 616 27.31 13.29 -41.29
N GLY A 617 28.61 13.30 -41.63
CA GLY A 617 29.25 14.29 -42.49
C GLY A 617 28.93 15.73 -42.09
N GLY A 618 28.47 16.55 -43.05
CA GLY A 618 28.18 17.97 -42.84
C GLY A 618 26.93 18.28 -42.01
N ARG A 619 26.20 17.27 -41.52
CA ARG A 619 25.03 17.45 -40.63
C ARG A 619 25.43 17.83 -39.22
N ILE A 620 26.62 17.37 -38.79
CA ILE A 620 27.25 17.66 -37.50
C ILE A 620 28.44 18.63 -37.70
N GLY A 621 29.18 18.93 -36.62
CA GLY A 621 30.28 19.90 -36.66
C GLY A 621 29.79 21.36 -36.68
N PRO A 622 30.68 22.37 -36.84
CA PRO A 622 30.37 23.78 -36.53
C PRO A 622 29.19 24.41 -37.29
N ASN A 623 28.94 23.98 -38.53
CA ASN A 623 27.87 24.51 -39.40
C ASN A 623 26.72 23.51 -39.60
N GLY A 624 26.72 22.41 -38.84
CA GLY A 624 25.69 21.37 -38.92
C GLY A 624 24.37 21.81 -38.29
N PHE A 625 23.26 21.20 -38.70
CA PHE A 625 21.94 21.40 -38.11
C PHE A 625 21.63 20.42 -36.97
N LEU A 626 22.50 19.42 -36.76
CA LEU A 626 22.33 18.33 -35.81
C LEU A 626 23.46 18.34 -34.78
N TYR A 627 23.13 18.22 -33.50
CA TYR A 627 24.03 17.72 -32.47
C TYR A 627 23.77 16.23 -32.23
N VAL A 628 24.82 15.45 -32.02
CA VAL A 628 24.70 14.05 -31.60
C VAL A 628 25.58 13.85 -30.37
N THR A 629 24.93 13.63 -29.24
CA THR A 629 25.58 13.32 -27.96
C THR A 629 25.40 11.85 -27.64
N VAL A 630 26.47 11.19 -27.20
CA VAL A 630 26.46 9.77 -26.84
C VAL A 630 27.00 9.62 -25.42
N LEU A 631 26.30 8.88 -24.57
CA LEU A 631 26.89 8.25 -23.39
C LEU A 631 26.94 6.76 -23.69
N ILE A 632 28.14 6.19 -23.69
CA ILE A 632 28.34 4.78 -23.97
C ILE A 632 29.15 4.15 -22.87
N ASP A 633 28.64 3.05 -22.36
CA ASP A 633 29.36 2.20 -21.43
C ASP A 633 29.74 0.86 -22.06
N LEU A 634 30.86 0.29 -21.65
CA LEU A 634 31.42 -0.90 -22.28
C LEU A 634 31.99 -1.83 -21.21
N ASP A 635 31.73 -3.13 -21.39
CA ASP A 635 32.31 -4.16 -20.55
C ASP A 635 33.68 -4.64 -21.10
N PRO A 636 34.78 -4.54 -20.33
CA PRO A 636 36.07 -5.08 -20.75
C PRO A 636 36.07 -6.61 -20.93
N ARG A 637 35.16 -7.36 -20.27
CA ARG A 637 34.97 -8.81 -20.43
C ARG A 637 34.53 -9.15 -21.85
N PHE A 638 33.71 -8.30 -22.47
CA PHE A 638 33.16 -8.53 -23.81
C PHE A 638 33.89 -7.73 -24.91
N CYS A 639 34.44 -6.56 -24.62
CA CYS A 639 35.04 -5.64 -25.60
C CYS A 639 36.58 -5.69 -25.72
N ASN A 640 37.19 -6.89 -25.67
CA ASN A 640 38.64 -7.06 -25.80
C ASN A 640 39.46 -6.17 -24.83
N GLY A 641 38.96 -5.96 -23.60
CA GLY A 641 39.59 -5.14 -22.57
C GLY A 641 39.33 -3.63 -22.67
N GLN A 642 38.44 -3.17 -23.57
CA GLN A 642 37.90 -1.81 -23.52
C GLN A 642 36.74 -1.78 -22.54
N GLY A 643 36.84 -0.94 -21.50
CA GLY A 643 35.80 -0.78 -20.51
C GLY A 643 35.63 0.67 -20.07
N GLY A 644 34.61 0.96 -19.28
CA GLY A 644 34.34 2.29 -18.77
C GLY A 644 33.38 3.10 -19.62
N THR A 645 32.66 3.97 -18.94
CA THR A 645 31.72 4.90 -19.52
C THR A 645 32.43 6.11 -20.12
N THR A 646 32.10 6.41 -21.38
CA THR A 646 32.61 7.57 -22.09
C THR A 646 31.48 8.38 -22.70
N ARG A 647 31.55 9.70 -22.52
CA ARG A 647 30.62 10.65 -23.13
C ARG A 647 31.25 11.31 -24.34
N TYR A 648 30.49 11.45 -25.43
CA TYR A 648 30.92 12.06 -26.68
C TYR A 648 29.96 13.16 -27.14
N LEU A 649 30.53 14.19 -27.76
CA LEU A 649 29.85 14.98 -28.79
C LEU A 649 30.45 14.54 -30.12
N ILE A 650 29.68 13.78 -30.91
CA ILE A 650 30.19 13.17 -32.15
C ILE A 650 30.72 14.23 -33.12
N GLN A 651 31.92 13.98 -33.65
CA GLN A 651 32.59 14.86 -34.60
C GLN A 651 32.78 14.20 -35.96
N PRO A 652 32.75 14.96 -37.06
CA PRO A 652 33.15 14.44 -38.37
C PRO A 652 34.54 13.81 -38.31
N GLY A 653 34.64 12.55 -38.72
CA GLY A 653 35.90 11.79 -38.80
C GLY A 653 36.59 11.50 -37.46
N GLY A 654 35.86 11.52 -36.34
CA GLY A 654 36.40 11.10 -35.03
C GLY A 654 37.44 12.06 -34.43
N ASN A 655 37.35 13.34 -34.78
CA ASN A 655 38.30 14.37 -34.31
C ASN A 655 38.00 14.79 -32.87
N TYR A 656 38.42 13.97 -31.90
CA TYR A 656 38.19 14.21 -30.49
C TYR A 656 39.32 14.97 -29.79
N THR A 657 38.93 15.80 -28.83
CA THR A 657 39.78 16.47 -27.85
C THR A 657 39.17 16.22 -26.49
N ASP A 658 39.97 15.61 -25.60
CA ASP A 658 39.54 15.30 -24.24
C ASP A 658 39.08 16.55 -23.51
N ASN A 659 38.00 16.40 -22.75
CA ASN A 659 37.31 17.45 -22.01
C ASN A 659 36.65 18.55 -22.88
N VAL A 660 36.62 18.38 -24.20
CA VAL A 660 35.98 19.33 -25.13
C VAL A 660 34.83 18.68 -25.89
N ASN A 661 35.04 17.48 -26.41
CA ASN A 661 34.02 16.72 -27.16
C ASN A 661 34.10 15.20 -26.90
N ARG A 662 34.95 14.79 -25.96
CA ARG A 662 35.07 13.45 -25.39
C ARG A 662 35.40 13.58 -23.90
N TRP A 663 34.69 12.87 -23.05
CA TRP A 663 34.89 12.88 -21.61
C TRP A 663 34.87 11.43 -21.09
N ASN A 664 35.94 11.01 -20.42
CA ASN A 664 35.94 9.77 -19.66
C ASN A 664 35.12 10.02 -18.38
N MET A 665 34.12 9.18 -18.14
CA MET A 665 33.18 9.32 -17.04
C MET A 665 33.46 8.35 -15.88
N GLY A 666 34.44 7.46 -16.00
CA GLY A 666 34.64 6.35 -15.07
C GLY A 666 33.72 5.18 -15.40
N GLU A 667 33.33 4.39 -14.40
CA GLU A 667 32.22 3.44 -14.49
C GLU A 667 30.97 4.15 -13.94
N LEU A 668 29.91 4.22 -14.72
CA LEU A 668 28.61 4.71 -14.28
C LEU A 668 27.63 3.56 -14.33
N ASN A 669 26.75 3.45 -13.32
CA ASN A 669 25.62 2.56 -13.40
C ASN A 669 24.66 3.06 -14.48
N MET A 670 24.60 2.33 -15.59
CA MET A 670 23.73 2.64 -16.71
C MET A 670 22.32 2.04 -16.58
N GLY A 671 22.09 1.23 -15.55
CA GLY A 671 20.79 0.79 -15.03
C GLY A 671 20.09 1.83 -14.15
N ASP A 672 20.80 2.83 -13.63
CA ASP A 672 20.20 3.90 -12.81
C ASP A 672 19.49 4.97 -13.67
N GLY A 673 18.20 5.18 -13.42
CA GLY A 673 17.39 6.23 -14.06
C GLY A 673 17.98 7.65 -13.91
N GLN A 674 18.66 7.94 -12.79
CA GLN A 674 19.32 9.22 -12.56
C GLN A 674 20.54 9.43 -13.47
N THR A 675 21.23 8.37 -13.88
CA THR A 675 22.31 8.46 -14.88
C THR A 675 21.78 8.93 -16.23
N LEU A 676 20.62 8.40 -16.66
CA LEU A 676 19.92 8.84 -17.87
C LEU A 676 19.51 10.32 -17.78
N VAL A 677 18.91 10.73 -16.66
CA VAL A 677 18.55 12.12 -16.37
C VAL A 677 19.76 13.03 -16.51
N ASN A 678 20.85 12.71 -15.81
CA ASN A 678 22.07 13.51 -15.76
C ASN A 678 22.65 13.72 -17.17
N PHE A 679 22.65 12.67 -17.99
CA PHE A 679 23.14 12.73 -19.35
C PHE A 679 22.24 13.54 -20.28
N ALA A 680 20.93 13.26 -20.28
CA ALA A 680 19.98 13.93 -21.15
C ALA A 680 19.87 15.43 -20.82
N ASN A 681 19.81 15.78 -19.53
CA ASN A 681 19.86 17.18 -19.09
C ASN A 681 21.16 17.87 -19.52
N TRP A 682 22.32 17.23 -19.33
CA TRP A 682 23.59 17.76 -19.84
C TRP A 682 23.55 18.02 -21.35
N ALA A 683 23.02 17.08 -22.13
CA ALA A 683 22.94 17.20 -23.58
C ALA A 683 22.01 18.35 -24.00
N MET A 684 20.80 18.40 -23.43
CA MET A 684 19.81 19.44 -23.68
C MET A 684 20.28 20.84 -23.29
N GLN A 685 21.09 20.95 -22.23
CA GLN A 685 21.66 22.20 -21.73
C GLN A 685 22.82 22.69 -22.61
N ASN A 686 23.77 21.81 -22.94
CA ASN A 686 24.98 22.21 -23.66
C ASN A 686 24.75 22.32 -25.18
N TYR A 687 23.77 21.58 -25.70
CA TYR A 687 23.46 21.48 -27.13
C TYR A 687 21.98 21.76 -27.37
N PRO A 688 21.54 23.02 -27.22
CA PRO A 688 20.14 23.37 -27.37
C PRO A 688 19.66 23.18 -28.82
N ALA A 689 18.43 22.70 -28.98
CA ALA A 689 17.80 22.50 -30.27
C ALA A 689 16.30 22.81 -30.24
N ASP A 690 15.69 22.94 -31.42
CA ASP A 690 14.24 23.01 -31.57
C ASP A 690 13.57 21.66 -31.29
N ASN A 691 14.21 20.57 -31.69
CA ASN A 691 13.70 19.20 -31.52
C ASN A 691 14.73 18.31 -30.82
N TYR A 692 14.24 17.45 -29.92
CA TYR A 692 15.05 16.49 -29.18
C TYR A 692 14.63 15.07 -29.53
N TYR A 693 15.63 14.26 -29.89
CA TYR A 693 15.51 12.82 -30.05
C TYR A 693 16.30 12.15 -28.93
N LEU A 694 15.67 11.25 -28.17
CA LEU A 694 16.33 10.44 -27.15
C LEU A 694 16.15 8.96 -27.47
N ALA A 695 17.26 8.21 -27.40
CA ALA A 695 17.27 6.76 -27.59
C ALA A 695 17.97 6.08 -26.42
N VAL A 696 17.36 5.01 -25.91
CA VAL A 696 17.97 4.09 -24.93
C VAL A 696 18.17 2.76 -25.63
N ASP A 697 19.43 2.30 -25.71
CA ASP A 697 19.86 1.11 -26.45
C ASP A 697 20.61 0.14 -25.53
N ASN A 698 20.05 -1.07 -25.40
CA ASN A 698 20.54 -2.23 -24.64
C ASN A 698 19.55 -3.41 -24.87
N HIS A 699 19.64 -4.46 -24.05
CA HIS A 699 18.54 -5.37 -23.74
C HIS A 699 17.29 -4.62 -23.26
N GLY A 700 16.15 -5.26 -23.54
CA GLY A 700 14.81 -4.78 -23.22
C GLY A 700 13.97 -5.96 -22.75
N GLY A 701 13.28 -5.80 -21.62
CA GLY A 701 12.50 -6.86 -20.99
C GLY A 701 11.00 -6.63 -21.06
N GLY A 702 10.52 -5.52 -21.64
CA GLY A 702 9.13 -5.10 -21.55
C GLY A 702 8.80 -4.68 -20.11
N VAL A 703 7.98 -5.46 -19.39
CA VAL A 703 7.60 -5.18 -17.99
C VAL A 703 8.75 -5.25 -16.98
N SER A 704 9.89 -5.82 -17.37
CA SER A 704 11.08 -5.94 -16.51
C SER A 704 12.10 -4.80 -16.68
N GLY A 705 11.85 -3.82 -17.55
CA GLY A 705 12.73 -2.65 -17.73
C GLY A 705 13.57 -2.65 -19.01
N ILE A 706 14.60 -1.81 -19.03
CA ILE A 706 15.55 -1.58 -20.13
C ILE A 706 16.95 -1.24 -19.58
N SER A 707 18.01 -1.39 -20.38
CA SER A 707 19.36 -0.88 -20.02
C SER A 707 20.07 -1.66 -18.91
N TRP A 708 20.18 -2.98 -19.05
CA TRP A 708 20.90 -3.86 -18.13
C TRP A 708 22.41 -3.60 -18.09
N ASP A 709 22.93 -3.47 -16.89
CA ASP A 709 24.32 -3.20 -16.53
C ASP A 709 24.90 -4.36 -15.69
N ASP A 710 25.74 -5.21 -16.30
CA ASP A 710 26.22 -6.45 -15.68
C ASP A 710 27.32 -6.21 -14.63
N THR A 711 27.94 -5.03 -14.53
CA THR A 711 28.99 -4.77 -13.52
C THR A 711 28.50 -3.97 -12.32
N ASN A 712 27.32 -3.37 -12.39
CA ASN A 712 26.62 -2.73 -11.29
C ASN A 712 25.49 -3.61 -10.74
N ASP A 713 25.85 -4.76 -10.14
CA ASP A 713 24.92 -5.70 -9.48
C ASP A 713 23.77 -6.23 -10.39
N HIS A 714 23.96 -6.22 -11.71
CA HIS A 714 22.95 -6.56 -12.71
C HIS A 714 21.73 -5.63 -12.71
N ASP A 715 21.94 -4.36 -12.35
CA ASP A 715 20.91 -3.34 -12.35
C ASP A 715 20.38 -3.03 -13.76
N ASN A 716 19.15 -2.51 -13.85
CA ASN A 716 18.53 -2.04 -15.08
C ASN A 716 17.58 -0.89 -14.78
N ILE A 717 17.34 -0.01 -15.76
CA ILE A 717 16.33 1.04 -15.63
C ILE A 717 14.96 0.35 -15.65
N ASP A 718 14.30 0.28 -14.50
CA ASP A 718 12.94 -0.24 -14.43
C ASP A 718 11.94 0.72 -15.09
N ASN A 719 10.68 0.29 -15.25
CA ASN A 719 9.70 1.09 -15.96
C ASN A 719 9.23 2.33 -15.17
N ALA A 720 9.20 2.26 -13.84
CA ALA A 720 8.86 3.39 -12.97
C ALA A 720 9.98 4.43 -12.96
N GLU A 721 11.23 3.98 -12.88
CA GLU A 721 12.43 4.82 -13.01
C GLU A 721 12.49 5.50 -14.38
N LEU A 722 12.18 4.77 -15.47
CA LEU A 722 12.16 5.38 -16.81
C LEU A 722 11.06 6.45 -16.94
N HIS A 723 9.88 6.21 -16.36
CA HIS A 723 8.82 7.23 -16.30
C HIS A 723 9.31 8.47 -15.56
N ALA A 724 9.87 8.30 -14.36
CA ALA A 724 10.40 9.39 -13.54
C ALA A 724 11.51 10.16 -14.27
N ALA A 725 12.46 9.44 -14.89
CA ALA A 725 13.55 10.03 -15.64
C ALA A 725 13.04 10.88 -16.82
N LEU A 726 12.11 10.37 -17.63
CA LEU A 726 11.56 11.13 -18.75
C LEU A 726 10.68 12.29 -18.30
N LYS A 727 10.00 12.16 -17.15
CA LYS A 727 9.31 13.28 -16.55
C LYS A 727 10.27 14.41 -16.19
N GLU A 728 11.37 14.11 -15.52
CA GLU A 728 12.37 15.13 -15.14
C GLU A 728 13.00 15.77 -16.39
N ILE A 729 13.50 14.96 -17.33
CA ILE A 729 14.14 15.42 -18.57
C ILE A 729 13.24 16.37 -19.35
N THR A 730 11.95 16.08 -19.38
CA THR A 730 10.95 16.85 -20.15
C THR A 730 10.23 17.91 -19.34
N ARG A 731 10.61 18.09 -18.06
CA ARG A 731 9.96 19.01 -17.12
C ARG A 731 8.46 18.77 -17.07
N ASN A 732 8.10 17.55 -16.75
CA ASN A 732 6.73 17.04 -16.72
C ASN A 732 5.97 17.32 -18.03
N GLY A 733 6.62 17.05 -19.16
CA GLY A 733 6.02 17.22 -20.49
C GLY A 733 5.92 18.68 -21.00
N THR A 734 6.34 19.68 -20.22
CA THR A 734 6.38 21.08 -20.71
C THR A 734 7.44 21.29 -21.80
N ARG A 735 8.44 20.40 -21.85
CA ARG A 735 9.47 20.33 -22.88
C ARG A 735 9.56 18.91 -23.45
N LYS A 736 8.52 18.51 -24.18
CA LYS A 736 8.44 17.18 -24.79
C LYS A 736 9.63 16.89 -25.71
N LEU A 737 10.01 15.61 -25.74
CA LEU A 737 10.84 15.05 -26.80
C LEU A 737 10.01 15.00 -28.09
N ALA A 738 10.65 15.29 -29.22
CA ALA A 738 10.01 15.10 -30.52
C ALA A 738 9.82 13.60 -30.79
N LEU A 739 10.79 12.78 -30.38
CA LEU A 739 10.71 11.32 -30.48
C LEU A 739 11.54 10.68 -29.36
N PHE A 740 10.98 9.65 -28.74
CA PHE A 740 11.68 8.74 -27.84
C PHE A 740 11.74 7.35 -28.50
N ALA A 741 12.92 6.73 -28.50
CA ALA A 741 13.09 5.39 -29.06
C ALA A 741 13.57 4.41 -27.99
N TYR A 742 12.79 3.36 -27.82
CA TYR A 742 13.23 2.12 -27.22
C TYR A 742 14.02 1.33 -28.28
N GLU A 743 15.33 1.52 -28.33
CA GLU A 743 16.23 0.74 -29.19
C GLU A 743 16.58 -0.60 -28.51
N ALA A 744 15.56 -1.29 -28.01
CA ALA A 744 15.68 -2.51 -27.19
C ALA A 744 14.54 -3.50 -27.48
N CYS A 745 14.74 -4.74 -27.05
CA CYS A 745 13.79 -5.85 -27.22
C CYS A 745 12.46 -5.59 -26.48
N LEU A 746 11.34 -6.04 -27.05
CA LEU A 746 10.05 -6.19 -26.34
C LEU A 746 9.39 -4.90 -25.79
N MET A 747 9.93 -3.71 -26.06
CA MET A 747 9.47 -2.47 -25.42
C MET A 747 8.24 -1.81 -26.06
N ALA A 748 7.83 -2.19 -27.28
CA ALA A 748 6.62 -1.65 -27.92
C ALA A 748 5.33 -2.27 -27.37
N MET A 749 5.12 -2.04 -26.07
CA MET A 749 3.96 -2.44 -25.28
C MET A 749 3.00 -1.26 -25.10
N TYR A 750 1.73 -1.57 -24.87
CA TYR A 750 0.71 -0.59 -24.52
C TYR A 750 1.06 0.16 -23.23
N GLU A 751 1.51 -0.56 -22.21
CA GLU A 751 1.88 -0.05 -20.89
C GLU A 751 3.01 0.99 -21.02
N ASN A 752 4.12 0.59 -21.64
CA ASN A 752 5.27 1.46 -21.91
C ASN A 752 4.91 2.69 -22.75
N ALA A 753 4.04 2.55 -23.75
CA ALA A 753 3.64 3.67 -24.58
C ALA A 753 2.69 4.63 -23.86
N TYR A 754 1.82 4.13 -22.97
CA TYR A 754 0.89 4.94 -22.20
C TYR A 754 1.60 5.75 -21.12
N ASP A 755 2.54 5.15 -20.41
CA ASP A 755 3.22 5.82 -19.29
C ASP A 755 4.11 6.97 -19.77
N LEU A 756 4.67 6.87 -20.98
CA LEU A 756 5.49 7.94 -21.55
C LEU A 756 4.71 8.99 -22.35
N ARG A 757 3.36 8.89 -22.42
CA ARG A 757 2.53 9.67 -23.35
C ARG A 757 2.68 11.19 -23.20
N ASN A 758 2.98 11.65 -21.99
CA ASN A 758 3.08 13.07 -21.67
C ASN A 758 4.46 13.66 -21.97
N PHE A 759 5.49 12.84 -22.19
CA PHE A 759 6.89 13.29 -22.27
C PHE A 759 7.43 13.37 -23.69
N THR A 760 6.77 12.72 -24.65
CA THR A 760 7.21 12.71 -26.06
C THR A 760 6.04 12.88 -27.00
N ASP A 761 6.27 13.30 -28.25
CA ASP A 761 5.26 13.35 -29.32
C ASP A 761 5.10 12.00 -30.04
N TYR A 762 6.21 11.28 -30.23
CA TYR A 762 6.25 9.97 -30.87
C TYR A 762 7.11 8.98 -30.09
N ILE A 763 6.71 7.71 -30.09
CA ILE A 763 7.44 6.60 -29.48
C ILE A 763 7.76 5.58 -30.56
N PHE A 764 9.02 5.21 -30.68
CA PHE A 764 9.48 4.14 -31.55
C PHE A 764 9.95 2.95 -30.69
N GLY A 765 9.62 1.72 -31.08
CA GLY A 765 10.09 0.55 -30.36
C GLY A 765 9.80 -0.77 -31.06
N PHE A 766 10.48 -1.82 -30.60
CA PHE A 766 10.31 -3.18 -31.09
C PHE A 766 9.34 -3.95 -30.19
N SER A 767 8.36 -4.62 -30.80
CA SER A 767 7.47 -5.51 -30.05
C SER A 767 8.13 -6.87 -29.81
N THR A 768 9.20 -7.19 -30.53
CA THR A 768 9.88 -8.49 -30.50
C THR A 768 11.29 -8.38 -29.93
N ILE A 769 11.93 -9.52 -29.70
CA ILE A 769 13.39 -9.58 -29.62
C ILE A 769 13.94 -8.90 -30.88
N SER A 770 14.73 -7.85 -30.65
CA SER A 770 15.27 -7.03 -31.71
C SER A 770 16.68 -7.49 -32.01
N TRP A 771 16.93 -7.84 -33.27
CA TRP A 771 18.26 -8.14 -33.78
C TRP A 771 18.88 -6.86 -34.34
N THR A 772 18.74 -5.74 -33.62
CA THR A 772 19.28 -4.44 -34.01
C THR A 772 20.75 -4.62 -34.33
N ASN A 773 21.00 -4.63 -35.63
CA ASN A 773 22.31 -4.87 -36.17
C ASN A 773 23.06 -3.54 -36.19
N ASN A 774 24.38 -3.62 -36.16
CA ASN A 774 25.29 -2.50 -36.39
C ASN A 774 25.07 -1.78 -37.73
N ALA A 775 24.08 -2.14 -38.56
CA ALA A 775 23.79 -1.57 -39.87
C ALA A 775 22.65 -0.53 -39.88
N SER A 776 21.78 -0.50 -38.87
CA SER A 776 20.53 0.28 -38.90
C SER A 776 20.52 1.42 -37.89
N TYR A 777 20.89 1.14 -36.64
CA TYR A 777 21.07 2.14 -35.61
C TYR A 777 22.49 2.74 -35.68
N PRO A 778 22.68 4.07 -35.54
CA PRO A 778 21.71 5.14 -35.79
C PRO A 778 21.83 5.69 -37.23
N SER A 779 21.99 4.81 -38.23
CA SER A 779 22.23 5.15 -39.65
C SER A 779 21.15 6.08 -40.24
N TYR A 780 19.94 6.07 -39.70
CA TYR A 780 18.85 6.98 -40.09
C TYR A 780 19.16 8.46 -39.83
N LEU A 781 20.06 8.79 -38.89
CA LEU A 781 20.57 10.15 -38.70
C LEU A 781 21.43 10.62 -39.90
N GLY A 782 21.96 9.67 -40.68
CA GLY A 782 22.72 9.90 -41.91
C GLY A 782 21.87 9.95 -43.18
N ASP A 783 20.57 9.62 -43.11
CA ASP A 783 19.67 9.57 -44.27
C ASP A 783 19.54 10.96 -44.94
N ALA A 784 19.49 10.98 -46.28
CA ALA A 784 19.38 12.21 -47.06
C ALA A 784 18.06 12.98 -46.83
N ARG A 785 17.01 12.28 -46.40
CA ARG A 785 15.69 12.83 -46.07
C ARG A 785 15.68 13.53 -44.71
N PHE A 786 16.61 13.20 -43.80
CA PHE A 786 16.74 13.88 -42.52
C PHE A 786 17.50 15.20 -42.69
N THR A 787 16.77 16.30 -42.50
CA THR A 787 17.23 17.67 -42.73
C THR A 787 16.80 18.58 -41.57
N ALA A 788 17.29 19.82 -41.55
CA ALA A 788 16.93 20.81 -40.54
C ALA A 788 15.41 21.11 -40.44
N ASN A 789 14.63 20.84 -41.49
CA ASN A 789 13.20 21.11 -41.54
C ASN A 789 12.34 19.85 -41.33
N THR A 790 12.95 18.71 -41.02
CA THR A 790 12.23 17.46 -40.78
C THR A 790 11.47 17.58 -39.46
N ASP A 791 10.17 17.25 -39.46
CA ASP A 791 9.35 17.13 -38.25
C ASP A 791 9.47 15.74 -37.61
N ALA A 792 8.95 15.61 -36.37
CA ALA A 792 9.03 14.38 -35.59
C ALA A 792 8.44 13.15 -36.31
N ARG A 793 7.26 13.32 -36.92
CA ARG A 793 6.58 12.25 -37.64
C ARG A 793 7.41 11.76 -38.83
N THR A 794 7.89 12.68 -39.65
CA THR A 794 8.71 12.37 -40.82
C THR A 794 10.04 11.72 -40.40
N PHE A 795 10.63 12.17 -39.28
CA PHE A 795 11.82 11.54 -38.74
C PHE A 795 11.56 10.09 -38.32
N GLY A 796 10.47 9.82 -37.59
CA GLY A 796 10.06 8.46 -37.26
C GLY A 796 9.80 7.59 -38.51
N ASP A 797 9.20 8.15 -39.56
CA ASP A 797 9.00 7.45 -40.84
C ASP A 797 10.33 7.09 -41.53
N ILE A 798 11.35 7.95 -41.44
CA ILE A 798 12.70 7.68 -41.95
C ILE A 798 13.36 6.55 -41.14
N MET A 799 13.31 6.61 -39.81
CA MET A 799 13.82 5.54 -38.93
C MET A 799 13.22 4.20 -39.33
N PHE A 800 11.89 4.18 -39.49
CA PHE A 800 11.14 3.00 -39.87
C PHE A 800 11.58 2.43 -41.23
N ASP A 801 11.74 3.27 -42.25
CA ASP A 801 12.22 2.84 -43.58
C ASP A 801 13.63 2.24 -43.52
N VAL A 802 14.53 2.87 -42.78
CA VAL A 802 15.93 2.40 -42.65
C VAL A 802 15.97 1.03 -41.99
N TYR A 803 15.22 0.81 -40.91
CA TYR A 803 15.09 -0.51 -40.29
C TYR A 803 14.45 -1.53 -41.23
N PHE A 804 13.41 -1.13 -41.98
CA PHE A 804 12.77 -1.99 -42.96
C PHE A 804 13.70 -2.40 -44.09
N GLU A 805 14.65 -1.57 -44.50
CA GLU A 805 15.61 -1.90 -45.54
C GLU A 805 16.79 -2.74 -45.01
N ALA A 806 17.32 -2.39 -43.83
CA ALA A 806 18.62 -2.90 -43.36
C ALA A 806 18.55 -4.20 -42.52
N VAL A 807 17.44 -4.46 -41.82
CA VAL A 807 17.31 -5.66 -40.99
C VAL A 807 16.73 -6.80 -41.84
N THR A 808 17.35 -7.98 -41.81
CA THR A 808 16.89 -9.17 -42.55
C THR A 808 16.35 -10.29 -41.66
N MET A 809 16.57 -10.17 -40.34
CA MET A 809 16.01 -11.09 -39.34
C MET A 809 14.52 -10.82 -39.13
N PRO A 810 13.75 -11.79 -38.62
CA PRO A 810 12.38 -11.59 -38.18
C PRO A 810 12.31 -10.54 -37.06
N TYR A 811 11.37 -9.60 -37.15
CA TYR A 811 11.07 -8.62 -36.11
C TYR A 811 9.66 -8.04 -36.30
N ALA A 812 9.15 -7.35 -35.28
CA ALA A 812 8.05 -6.40 -35.41
C ALA A 812 8.38 -5.08 -34.70
N VAL A 813 8.00 -3.96 -35.32
CA VAL A 813 8.34 -2.61 -34.86
C VAL A 813 7.18 -1.66 -35.14
N SER A 814 7.02 -0.64 -34.29
CA SER A 814 5.98 0.37 -34.42
C SER A 814 6.49 1.79 -34.16
N LEU A 815 5.78 2.74 -34.76
CA LEU A 815 5.84 4.16 -34.43
C LEU A 815 4.46 4.55 -33.91
N VAL A 816 4.41 5.03 -32.68
CA VAL A 816 3.20 5.39 -31.96
C VAL A 816 3.13 6.89 -31.78
N GLU A 817 1.97 7.48 -32.06
CA GLU A 817 1.67 8.88 -31.73
C GLU A 817 1.18 8.93 -30.27
N SER A 818 2.01 9.49 -29.38
CA SER A 818 1.78 9.44 -27.92
C SER A 818 0.47 10.11 -27.51
N SER A 819 0.07 11.18 -28.19
CA SER A 819 -1.17 11.92 -27.92
C SER A 819 -2.44 11.08 -28.09
N LYS A 820 -2.35 9.91 -28.74
CA LYS A 820 -3.46 8.97 -28.94
C LYS A 820 -3.51 7.89 -27.88
N MET A 821 -2.50 7.75 -27.04
CA MET A 821 -2.43 6.67 -26.05
C MET A 821 -3.51 6.79 -24.97
N GLN A 822 -3.99 7.99 -24.65
CA GLN A 822 -5.15 8.13 -23.76
C GLN A 822 -6.39 7.42 -24.31
N ALA A 823 -6.68 7.59 -25.60
CA ALA A 823 -7.82 6.94 -26.24
C ALA A 823 -7.64 5.40 -26.35
N VAL A 824 -6.40 4.91 -26.42
CA VAL A 824 -6.11 3.47 -26.35
C VAL A 824 -6.40 2.96 -24.94
N HIS A 825 -5.89 3.63 -23.90
CA HIS A 825 -6.12 3.28 -22.51
C HIS A 825 -7.60 3.26 -22.13
N ASP A 826 -8.35 4.32 -22.47
CA ASP A 826 -9.80 4.38 -22.23
C ASP A 826 -10.53 3.19 -22.89
N ALA A 827 -10.07 2.76 -24.07
CA ALA A 827 -10.65 1.62 -24.79
C ALA A 827 -10.22 0.26 -24.22
N VAL A 828 -8.99 0.14 -23.70
CA VAL A 828 -8.53 -1.03 -22.94
C VAL A 828 -9.38 -1.18 -21.68
N ASN A 829 -9.60 -0.10 -20.94
CA ASN A 829 -10.39 -0.11 -19.71
C ASN A 829 -11.83 -0.54 -19.99
N LEU A 830 -12.49 0.09 -20.98
CA LEU A 830 -13.85 -0.28 -21.38
C LEU A 830 -13.96 -1.77 -21.76
N TRP A 831 -12.97 -2.29 -22.47
CA TRP A 831 -12.92 -3.68 -22.88
C TRP A 831 -12.65 -4.62 -21.70
N ALA A 832 -11.71 -4.28 -20.82
CA ALA A 832 -11.40 -5.03 -19.61
C ALA A 832 -12.62 -5.11 -18.67
N THR A 833 -13.32 -4.01 -18.42
CA THR A 833 -14.59 -4.00 -17.67
C THR A 833 -15.61 -4.97 -18.26
N ALA A 834 -15.76 -4.99 -19.58
CA ALA A 834 -16.70 -5.88 -20.26
C ALA A 834 -16.28 -7.36 -20.14
N LEU A 835 -14.98 -7.64 -20.17
CA LEU A 835 -14.44 -8.99 -19.97
C LEU A 835 -14.60 -9.47 -18.53
N ILE A 836 -14.32 -8.64 -17.51
CA ILE A 836 -14.52 -8.98 -16.08
C ILE A 836 -15.94 -9.51 -15.84
N ASN A 837 -16.95 -8.83 -16.42
CA ASN A 837 -18.35 -9.24 -16.32
C ASN A 837 -18.67 -10.60 -16.99
N GLN A 838 -17.77 -11.12 -17.83
CA GLN A 838 -17.94 -12.37 -18.58
C GLN A 838 -17.05 -13.50 -18.07
N VAL A 839 -16.00 -13.20 -17.28
CA VAL A 839 -14.96 -14.14 -16.80
C VAL A 839 -15.59 -15.41 -16.20
N ASN A 840 -16.49 -15.27 -15.23
CA ASN A 840 -17.15 -16.40 -14.56
C ASN A 840 -17.87 -17.37 -15.53
N SER A 841 -18.40 -16.86 -16.64
CA SER A 841 -19.17 -17.66 -17.61
C SER A 841 -18.37 -18.10 -18.83
N SER A 842 -17.20 -17.52 -19.09
CA SER A 842 -16.51 -17.64 -20.38
C SER A 842 -14.99 -17.74 -20.29
N ALA A 843 -14.42 -18.02 -19.10
CA ALA A 843 -12.98 -18.15 -18.92
C ALA A 843 -12.30 -19.15 -19.90
N GLN A 844 -12.95 -20.27 -20.24
CA GLN A 844 -12.42 -21.22 -21.23
C GLN A 844 -12.39 -20.65 -22.67
N SER A 845 -13.38 -19.83 -23.03
CA SER A 845 -13.37 -19.09 -24.30
C SER A 845 -12.27 -18.03 -24.31
N MET A 846 -12.01 -17.39 -23.17
CA MET A 846 -10.89 -16.45 -23.01
C MET A 846 -9.53 -17.14 -23.14
N VAL A 847 -9.35 -18.33 -22.55
CA VAL A 847 -8.15 -19.18 -22.76
C VAL A 847 -7.99 -19.51 -24.24
N ALA A 848 -9.05 -19.94 -24.91
CA ALA A 848 -9.00 -20.26 -26.34
C ALA A 848 -8.65 -19.04 -27.21
N ALA A 849 -9.14 -17.85 -26.85
CA ALA A 849 -8.78 -16.59 -27.51
C ALA A 849 -7.30 -16.22 -27.26
N ARG A 850 -6.83 -16.29 -26.02
CA ARG A 850 -5.40 -16.09 -25.66
C ARG A 850 -4.51 -17.03 -26.46
N SER A 851 -4.80 -18.34 -26.47
CA SER A 851 -4.03 -19.33 -27.21
C SER A 851 -4.06 -19.13 -28.74
N ALA A 852 -5.11 -18.51 -29.28
CA ALA A 852 -5.19 -18.18 -30.71
C ALA A 852 -4.54 -16.83 -31.07
N THR A 853 -4.10 -16.06 -30.08
CA THR A 853 -3.54 -14.72 -30.26
C THR A 853 -2.08 -14.79 -30.72
N GLN A 854 -1.63 -13.73 -31.39
CA GLN A 854 -0.24 -13.56 -31.81
C GLN A 854 0.59 -13.33 -30.56
N LYS A 855 1.49 -14.26 -30.27
CA LYS A 855 2.48 -14.08 -29.22
C LYS A 855 3.71 -13.41 -29.76
N ILE A 856 4.45 -12.85 -28.81
CA ILE A 856 5.81 -12.38 -28.96
C ILE A 856 6.69 -13.36 -28.20
N ASP A 857 7.80 -13.79 -28.80
CA ASP A 857 8.81 -14.62 -28.12
C ASP A 857 9.42 -13.81 -26.96
N THR A 858 9.05 -14.18 -25.74
CA THR A 858 9.44 -13.48 -24.50
C THR A 858 10.41 -14.26 -23.63
N ASN A 859 10.51 -15.57 -23.85
CA ASN A 859 11.43 -16.46 -23.14
C ASN A 859 12.70 -16.77 -23.97
N ASN A 860 12.81 -16.20 -25.18
CA ASN A 860 13.94 -16.33 -26.09
C ASN A 860 14.22 -17.81 -26.44
N ASP A 861 13.15 -18.59 -26.64
CA ASP A 861 13.23 -20.00 -27.03
C ASP A 861 13.08 -20.24 -28.55
N ASP A 862 13.06 -19.16 -29.33
CA ASP A 862 12.90 -19.13 -30.79
C ASP A 862 11.54 -19.69 -31.26
N ALA A 863 10.54 -19.79 -30.36
CA ALA A 863 9.19 -20.27 -30.64
C ALA A 863 8.12 -19.31 -30.13
N LEU A 864 6.93 -19.40 -30.74
CA LEU A 864 5.75 -18.65 -30.28
C LEU A 864 4.78 -19.64 -29.65
N SER A 865 4.64 -19.60 -28.33
CA SER A 865 3.89 -20.58 -27.55
C SER A 865 2.94 -19.94 -26.55
N ASP A 866 2.20 -20.75 -25.79
CA ASP A 866 1.34 -20.24 -24.72
C ASP A 866 2.12 -19.87 -23.46
N GLU A 867 3.41 -20.22 -23.37
CA GLU A 867 4.31 -19.77 -22.29
C GLU A 867 4.66 -18.29 -22.44
N ASP A 868 4.56 -17.74 -23.64
CA ASP A 868 4.85 -16.33 -23.88
C ASP A 868 3.87 -15.41 -23.17
N ARG A 869 4.43 -14.36 -22.56
CA ARG A 869 3.69 -13.45 -21.68
C ARG A 869 3.25 -12.15 -22.35
N TYR A 870 3.74 -11.85 -23.55
CA TYR A 870 3.34 -10.68 -24.33
C TYR A 870 2.51 -11.08 -25.55
N LEU A 871 1.34 -10.45 -25.67
CA LEU A 871 0.35 -10.73 -26.70
C LEU A 871 0.11 -9.48 -27.53
N ASP A 872 -0.06 -9.62 -28.84
CA ASP A 872 -0.50 -8.48 -29.65
C ASP A 872 -1.91 -8.03 -29.24
N LEU A 873 -2.04 -6.78 -28.76
CA LEU A 873 -3.26 -6.29 -28.12
C LEU A 873 -4.44 -6.22 -29.09
N TRP A 874 -4.21 -5.76 -30.33
CA TRP A 874 -5.26 -5.71 -31.34
C TRP A 874 -5.73 -7.11 -31.71
N HIS A 875 -4.80 -8.05 -31.91
CA HIS A 875 -5.15 -9.42 -32.27
C HIS A 875 -5.83 -10.14 -31.12
N LEU A 876 -5.43 -9.88 -29.87
CA LEU A 876 -6.12 -10.38 -28.68
C LEU A 876 -7.59 -9.93 -28.65
N ALA A 877 -7.84 -8.63 -28.86
CA ALA A 877 -9.18 -8.07 -28.94
C ALA A 877 -10.00 -8.74 -30.07
N ASP A 878 -9.38 -8.98 -31.23
CA ASP A 878 -10.01 -9.67 -32.35
C ASP A 878 -10.35 -11.15 -32.05
N ARG A 879 -9.44 -11.87 -31.39
CA ARG A 879 -9.65 -13.27 -31.00
C ARG A 879 -10.73 -13.40 -29.92
N MET A 880 -10.77 -12.49 -28.95
CA MET A 880 -11.84 -12.43 -27.94
C MET A 880 -13.19 -12.14 -28.58
N ALA A 881 -13.28 -11.16 -29.49
CA ALA A 881 -14.50 -10.85 -30.23
C ALA A 881 -14.99 -12.05 -31.08
N ALA A 882 -14.08 -12.82 -31.68
CA ALA A 882 -14.43 -14.03 -32.43
C ALA A 882 -15.04 -15.14 -31.56
N GLN A 883 -14.76 -15.14 -30.25
CA GLN A 883 -15.41 -16.00 -29.25
C GLN A 883 -16.74 -15.41 -28.73
N GLY A 884 -17.16 -14.24 -29.23
CA GLY A 884 -18.35 -13.53 -28.76
C GLY A 884 -18.13 -12.70 -27.49
N LEU A 885 -16.87 -12.46 -27.10
CA LEU A 885 -16.51 -11.78 -25.85
C LEU A 885 -16.24 -10.30 -26.10
N ALA A 886 -16.94 -9.43 -25.37
CA ALA A 886 -16.80 -7.97 -25.42
C ALA A 886 -16.62 -7.39 -26.84
N ALA A 887 -17.39 -7.89 -27.82
CA ALA A 887 -17.09 -7.67 -29.25
C ALA A 887 -17.24 -6.21 -29.71
N ASN A 888 -18.10 -5.42 -29.06
CA ASN A 888 -18.29 -4.01 -29.41
C ASN A 888 -17.11 -3.19 -28.88
N GLU A 889 -16.72 -3.44 -27.63
CA GLU A 889 -15.60 -2.80 -26.93
C GLU A 889 -14.28 -3.16 -27.62
N ALA A 890 -14.12 -4.43 -28.02
CA ALA A 890 -13.00 -4.88 -28.83
C ALA A 890 -12.89 -4.11 -30.16
N ALA A 891 -14.00 -3.79 -30.83
CA ALA A 891 -13.97 -3.01 -32.06
C ALA A 891 -13.50 -1.56 -31.82
N VAL A 892 -13.88 -0.95 -30.69
CA VAL A 892 -13.41 0.39 -30.27
C VAL A 892 -11.91 0.36 -29.99
N LEU A 893 -11.44 -0.62 -29.21
CA LEU A 893 -10.02 -0.80 -28.89
C LEU A 893 -9.17 -0.97 -30.16
N LYS A 894 -9.61 -1.83 -31.08
CA LYS A 894 -8.92 -2.04 -32.37
C LYS A 894 -8.80 -0.76 -33.18
N GLN A 895 -9.85 0.07 -33.23
CA GLN A 895 -9.82 1.36 -33.91
C GLN A 895 -8.86 2.34 -33.23
N ALA A 896 -8.83 2.38 -31.90
CA ALA A 896 -7.92 3.25 -31.15
C ALA A 896 -6.45 2.88 -31.42
N ILE A 897 -6.12 1.58 -31.41
CA ILE A 897 -4.77 1.09 -31.70
C ILE A 897 -4.36 1.44 -33.14
N GLU A 898 -5.24 1.27 -34.13
CA GLU A 898 -4.95 1.65 -35.52
C GLU A 898 -4.71 3.15 -35.70
N ALA A 899 -5.34 3.99 -34.87
CA ALA A 899 -5.12 5.42 -34.88
C ALA A 899 -3.81 5.83 -34.17
N ALA A 900 -3.43 5.13 -33.10
CA ALA A 900 -2.23 5.41 -32.31
C ALA A 900 -0.95 4.84 -32.95
N ALA A 901 -0.96 3.59 -33.40
CA ALA A 901 0.15 2.93 -34.08
C ALA A 901 0.22 3.38 -35.55
N VAL A 902 0.62 4.65 -35.72
CA VAL A 902 0.60 5.35 -37.00
C VAL A 902 1.52 4.76 -38.06
N ARG A 903 2.44 3.89 -37.66
CA ARG A 903 3.19 3.02 -38.55
C ARG A 903 3.58 1.73 -37.84
N LYS A 904 3.56 0.63 -38.59
CA LYS A 904 3.92 -0.71 -38.11
C LYS A 904 4.37 -1.58 -39.27
N ALA A 905 5.23 -2.53 -38.98
CA ALA A 905 5.69 -3.54 -39.91
C ALA A 905 6.29 -4.71 -39.16
N PHE A 906 6.27 -5.83 -39.85
CA PHE A 906 6.96 -7.02 -39.43
C PHE A 906 7.78 -7.57 -40.58
N ARG A 907 8.81 -8.35 -40.25
CA ARG A 907 9.46 -9.25 -41.19
C ARG A 907 9.14 -10.70 -40.80
N PRO A 908 8.76 -11.54 -41.77
CA PRO A 908 8.39 -12.92 -41.51
C PRO A 908 9.62 -13.75 -41.11
N GLY A 909 9.34 -14.89 -40.47
CA GLY A 909 10.31 -15.92 -40.11
C GLY A 909 11.18 -16.37 -41.28
N ILE A 910 12.42 -16.75 -40.96
CA ILE A 910 13.37 -17.37 -41.90
C ILE A 910 13.59 -18.83 -41.50
N ALA A 911 14.26 -19.62 -42.36
CA ALA A 911 14.45 -21.05 -42.10
C ALA A 911 15.19 -21.36 -40.79
N GLN A 912 16.04 -20.43 -40.33
CA GLN A 912 16.81 -20.55 -39.08
C GLN A 912 16.04 -20.05 -37.85
N LEU A 913 15.02 -19.20 -38.04
CA LEU A 913 14.21 -18.60 -36.98
C LEU A 913 12.77 -18.48 -37.48
N PRO A 914 11.95 -19.54 -37.37
CA PRO A 914 10.65 -19.65 -38.02
C PRO A 914 9.51 -18.99 -37.23
N VAL A 915 9.77 -17.89 -36.53
CA VAL A 915 8.75 -17.08 -35.84
C VAL A 915 7.98 -16.21 -36.84
N ASP A 916 6.65 -16.22 -36.77
CA ASP A 916 5.79 -15.43 -37.66
C ASP A 916 5.05 -14.34 -36.89
N TYR A 917 5.37 -13.08 -37.18
CA TYR A 917 4.79 -11.89 -36.56
C TYR A 917 3.74 -11.21 -37.44
N ALA A 918 3.16 -11.91 -38.41
CA ALA A 918 2.25 -11.33 -39.40
C ALA A 918 0.98 -10.70 -38.81
N ASN A 919 0.57 -11.09 -37.60
CA ASN A 919 -0.60 -10.51 -36.93
C ASN A 919 -0.22 -9.51 -35.84
N THR A 920 0.98 -8.91 -35.91
CA THR A 920 1.35 -7.79 -35.04
C THR A 920 0.75 -6.48 -35.56
N HIS A 921 0.20 -5.69 -34.64
CA HIS A 921 -0.54 -4.46 -34.89
C HIS A 921 0.08 -3.24 -34.20
N GLY A 922 1.23 -3.43 -33.54
CA GLY A 922 2.14 -2.37 -33.11
C GLY A 922 2.20 -2.12 -31.60
N LEU A 923 1.29 -2.70 -30.82
CA LEU A 923 1.30 -2.65 -29.36
C LEU A 923 1.03 -4.06 -28.82
N SER A 924 1.94 -4.57 -28.01
CA SER A 924 1.70 -5.76 -27.18
C SER A 924 1.08 -5.37 -25.83
N ILE A 925 0.58 -6.35 -25.09
CA ILE A 925 0.09 -6.23 -23.71
C ILE A 925 0.56 -7.41 -22.87
N PHE A 926 0.76 -7.21 -21.58
CA PHE A 926 1.11 -8.26 -20.64
C PHE A 926 -0.08 -9.13 -20.28
N TRP A 927 0.06 -10.44 -20.48
CA TRP A 927 -0.83 -11.47 -19.93
C TRP A 927 -0.05 -12.79 -19.82
N PRO A 928 0.53 -13.10 -18.65
CA PRO A 928 1.31 -14.32 -18.45
C PRO A 928 0.42 -15.57 -18.50
N ARG A 929 1.01 -16.74 -18.64
CA ARG A 929 0.24 -18.00 -18.65
C ARG A 929 -0.34 -18.33 -17.27
N THR A 930 0.43 -18.03 -16.23
CA THR A 930 0.14 -18.22 -14.81
C THR A 930 0.46 -16.93 -14.06
N PRO A 931 -0.10 -16.70 -12.87
CA PRO A 931 0.25 -15.54 -12.03
C PRO A 931 1.65 -15.75 -11.42
N ALA A 932 2.70 -15.52 -12.22
CA ALA A 932 4.09 -15.73 -11.83
C ALA A 932 5.01 -14.67 -12.45
N GLY A 933 6.24 -14.55 -11.92
CA GLY A 933 7.19 -13.51 -12.32
C GLY A 933 6.67 -12.12 -11.96
N ASN A 934 6.74 -11.17 -12.89
CA ASN A 934 6.28 -9.78 -12.68
C ASN A 934 4.76 -9.61 -12.51
N TYR A 935 3.99 -10.69 -12.35
CA TYR A 935 2.55 -10.61 -12.21
C TYR A 935 2.13 -9.82 -10.97
N GLU A 936 2.69 -10.13 -9.80
CA GLU A 936 2.31 -9.48 -8.54
C GLU A 936 2.65 -7.99 -8.53
N ASP A 937 3.84 -7.60 -9.00
CA ASP A 937 4.20 -6.18 -9.10
C ASP A 937 3.37 -5.44 -10.15
N TYR A 938 2.97 -6.12 -11.22
CA TYR A 938 2.10 -5.55 -12.26
C TYR A 938 0.70 -5.28 -11.71
N VAL A 939 0.06 -6.27 -11.06
CA VAL A 939 -1.30 -6.09 -10.51
C VAL A 939 -1.32 -5.32 -9.20
N GLY A 940 -0.18 -5.26 -8.50
CA GLY A 940 0.04 -4.46 -7.30
C GLY A 940 0.36 -2.99 -7.59
N ASN A 941 0.25 -2.54 -8.84
CA ASN A 941 0.42 -1.14 -9.23
C ASN A 941 1.81 -0.55 -8.95
N ARG A 942 2.83 -1.40 -8.96
CA ARG A 942 4.22 -1.01 -8.66
C ARG A 942 5.01 -0.60 -9.90
N ILE A 943 4.62 -1.08 -11.08
CA ILE A 943 5.40 -0.92 -12.32
C ILE A 943 4.87 0.19 -13.24
N TYR A 944 3.55 0.38 -13.32
CA TYR A 944 2.94 1.26 -14.33
C TYR A 944 1.80 2.12 -13.79
N ASN A 945 1.64 3.31 -14.36
CA ASN A 945 0.44 4.13 -14.17
C ASN A 945 -0.76 3.55 -14.93
N SER A 946 -0.53 2.84 -16.04
CA SER A 946 -1.61 2.19 -16.79
C SER A 946 -2.43 1.16 -16.00
N THR A 947 -1.85 0.56 -14.95
CA THR A 947 -2.56 -0.36 -14.05
C THR A 947 -3.25 0.44 -12.93
N ARG A 948 -2.60 1.49 -12.39
CA ARG A 948 -3.21 2.41 -11.41
C ARG A 948 -4.46 3.12 -11.92
N GLU A 949 -4.44 3.51 -13.19
CA GLU A 949 -5.52 4.25 -13.86
C GLU A 949 -6.45 3.31 -14.66
N GLY A 950 -6.16 2.00 -14.66
CA GLY A 950 -6.68 1.01 -15.58
C GLY A 950 -7.78 0.11 -15.04
N GLN A 951 -8.20 -0.86 -15.87
CA GLN A 951 -8.97 -2.03 -15.43
C GLN A 951 -8.39 -3.37 -15.89
N TRP A 952 -7.21 -3.36 -16.49
CA TRP A 952 -6.64 -4.56 -17.12
C TRP A 952 -6.07 -5.52 -16.08
N ASP A 953 -5.43 -5.00 -15.05
CA ASP A 953 -4.92 -5.76 -13.91
C ASP A 953 -6.06 -6.42 -13.12
N GLU A 954 -7.18 -5.75 -12.85
CA GLU A 954 -8.35 -6.39 -12.21
C GLU A 954 -8.97 -7.45 -13.11
N PHE A 955 -8.92 -7.27 -14.43
CA PHE A 955 -9.30 -8.33 -15.37
C PHE A 955 -8.39 -9.56 -15.22
N LEU A 956 -7.07 -9.37 -15.17
CA LEU A 956 -6.13 -10.46 -14.97
C LEU A 956 -6.35 -11.16 -13.62
N GLN A 957 -6.51 -10.40 -12.54
CA GLN A 957 -6.83 -10.91 -11.20
C GLN A 957 -8.11 -11.76 -11.24
N ALA A 958 -9.20 -11.20 -11.74
CA ALA A 958 -10.48 -11.92 -11.85
C ALA A 958 -10.38 -13.19 -12.70
N PHE A 959 -9.63 -13.13 -13.81
CA PHE A 959 -9.42 -14.28 -14.69
C PHE A 959 -8.67 -15.42 -13.99
N PHE A 960 -7.59 -15.11 -13.27
CA PHE A 960 -6.80 -16.12 -12.56
C PHE A 960 -7.53 -16.68 -11.33
N THR A 961 -8.43 -15.94 -10.69
CA THR A 961 -9.29 -16.47 -9.61
C THR A 961 -10.25 -17.55 -10.12
N VAL A 962 -10.78 -17.43 -11.35
CA VAL A 962 -11.78 -18.39 -11.89
C VAL A 962 -11.15 -19.66 -12.46
N LEU A 963 -9.90 -19.59 -12.91
CA LEU A 963 -9.16 -20.74 -13.42
C LEU A 963 -7.92 -20.99 -12.54
N PRO A 964 -8.08 -21.47 -11.29
CA PRO A 964 -6.95 -22.00 -10.57
C PRO A 964 -6.42 -23.17 -11.41
N ASN A 965 -5.20 -23.00 -11.90
CA ASN A 965 -4.45 -23.80 -12.87
C ASN A 965 -5.06 -25.17 -13.22
N GLY A 966 -5.22 -25.42 -14.52
CA GLY A 966 -5.70 -26.69 -15.04
C GLY A 966 -4.91 -27.90 -14.52
N ARG A 967 -5.41 -28.51 -13.45
CA ARG A 967 -5.45 -29.94 -13.13
C ARG A 967 -6.30 -30.18 -11.86
N GLY A 968 -7.60 -30.39 -12.08
CA GLY A 968 -8.40 -31.42 -11.40
C GLY A 968 -8.73 -31.33 -9.89
N ARG A 969 -10.00 -30.98 -9.62
CA ARG A 969 -10.89 -31.34 -8.48
C ARG A 969 -10.66 -30.70 -7.11
N GLY A 970 -11.64 -29.88 -6.73
CA GLY A 970 -12.03 -29.62 -5.34
C GLY A 970 -12.59 -28.22 -5.19
N GLY A 971 -13.88 -28.02 -5.48
CA GLY A 971 -14.50 -26.71 -5.32
C GLY A 971 -14.90 -26.44 -3.88
N LEU A 972 -14.85 -25.17 -3.48
CA LEU A 972 -15.78 -24.58 -2.52
C LEU A 972 -16.20 -23.20 -3.04
N SER A 973 -17.51 -23.00 -3.06
CA SER A 973 -18.17 -21.77 -3.49
C SER A 973 -18.37 -20.82 -2.32
N ALA A 974 -18.38 -19.54 -2.67
CA ALA A 974 -19.22 -18.49 -2.11
C ALA A 974 -18.98 -18.09 -0.63
N ASP A 975 -18.22 -17.02 -0.45
CA ASP A 975 -18.72 -15.84 0.27
C ASP A 975 -18.00 -14.59 -0.24
N LEU A 976 -18.60 -13.93 -1.24
CA LEU A 976 -18.29 -12.53 -1.55
C LEU A 976 -19.41 -11.69 -0.94
N GLY A 977 -19.17 -11.26 0.31
CA GLY A 977 -19.92 -10.18 0.95
C GLY A 977 -19.71 -8.89 0.16
N ALA A 978 -20.80 -8.27 -0.25
CA ALA A 978 -20.82 -7.13 -1.15
C ALA A 978 -20.19 -5.87 -0.54
N ILE A 979 -19.22 -5.27 -1.24
CA ILE A 979 -18.91 -3.85 -1.11
C ILE A 979 -19.82 -3.10 -2.11
N ASP A 980 -20.96 -2.62 -1.62
CA ASP A 980 -21.80 -1.66 -2.33
C ASP A 980 -21.25 -0.24 -2.09
N ARG A 981 -20.71 0.39 -3.12
CA ARG A 981 -20.63 1.86 -3.22
C ARG A 981 -21.12 2.29 -4.59
N ARG A 982 -22.39 2.67 -4.67
CA ARG A 982 -22.94 3.37 -5.85
C ARG A 982 -22.38 4.79 -5.96
N PRO A 983 -22.10 5.27 -7.18
CA PRO A 983 -21.78 6.68 -7.44
C PRO A 983 -23.03 7.57 -7.47
N ALA A 984 -22.82 8.85 -7.12
CA ALA A 984 -23.81 9.94 -7.16
C ALA A 984 -24.20 10.33 -8.59
N ASP A 985 -25.50 10.51 -8.85
CA ASP A 985 -26.07 11.05 -10.10
C ASP A 985 -26.54 12.50 -9.90
N SER A 986 -26.27 13.36 -10.90
CA SER A 986 -26.72 14.75 -10.97
C SER A 986 -27.92 14.91 -11.92
N SER A 987 -29.11 14.96 -11.30
CA SER A 987 -30.32 15.72 -11.67
C SER A 987 -30.70 15.97 -13.16
N THR A 988 -31.86 15.47 -13.58
CA THR A 988 -33.10 16.28 -13.67
C THR A 988 -34.38 15.42 -13.84
N GLN A 989 -35.28 15.58 -12.87
CA GLN A 989 -36.60 14.97 -12.60
C GLN A 989 -37.75 15.59 -13.46
N PRO A 990 -39.01 15.05 -13.53
CA PRO A 990 -39.87 14.59 -12.41
C PRO A 990 -40.67 13.28 -12.67
N SER A 991 -41.25 12.55 -11.71
CA SER A 991 -42.06 12.98 -10.56
C SER A 991 -42.24 11.90 -9.48
N ILE A 992 -42.16 12.40 -8.24
CA ILE A 992 -42.41 11.90 -6.87
C ILE A 992 -43.73 11.11 -6.61
N ASN A 993 -43.67 10.09 -5.73
CA ASN A 993 -44.49 9.90 -4.50
C ASN A 993 -44.10 8.57 -3.78
N LEU A 994 -43.37 8.56 -2.65
CA LEU A 994 -43.75 8.75 -1.21
C LEU A 994 -44.58 7.60 -0.57
N TYR A 995 -43.97 6.84 0.36
CA TYR A 995 -44.34 6.63 1.80
C TYR A 995 -43.96 5.24 2.39
N LEU A 996 -43.05 5.29 3.37
CA LEU A 996 -42.97 4.67 4.73
C LEU A 996 -43.14 3.15 5.03
N PRO A 997 -42.54 2.70 6.16
CA PRO A 997 -42.30 1.32 6.58
C PRO A 997 -43.40 0.77 7.50
N LEU A 998 -43.41 -0.56 7.72
CA LEU A 998 -43.90 -1.23 8.94
C LEU A 998 -43.57 -2.74 8.90
N VAL A 999 -42.63 -3.12 9.76
CA VAL A 999 -42.55 -4.25 10.71
C VAL A 999 -43.52 -5.46 10.56
N GLN A 1000 -42.97 -6.64 10.93
CA GLN A 1000 -43.58 -7.92 11.34
C GLN A 1000 -43.81 -9.02 10.28
N ARG A 1001 -42.87 -9.98 10.20
CA ARG A 1001 -42.87 -11.22 11.01
C ARG A 1001 -41.57 -11.98 10.90
#